data_AF-A0AAW5D6F1-F1
#
_entry.id   AF-A0AAW5D6F1-F1
#
_cell.length_a   1.000
_cell.length_b   1.000
_cell.length_c   1.000
_cell.angle_alpha   90.00
_cell.angle_beta   90.00
_cell.angle_gamma   90.00
#
_symmetry.space_group_name_H-M   'P 1'
#
loop_
_entity.id
_entity.type
_entity.pdbx_description
1 polymer ?
#
loop_
_entity_poly.entity_id
_entity_poly.type
_entity_poly.pdbx_seq_one_letter_code
_entity_poly.pdbx_strand_id
1 'polypeptide(L)'
;MQKTLSQSLFQTLFIGIVIASLLIIGAVWRSANTLVVQNIDHNIVLAEKVFDKVVADRQAVIRNVSKVLSRSFDFRRAVGTENIPSIEAAFTSYAQRLNTDIIALVSLDHQVVVTRTDLFEVGQNVESSLALVAKGKDSGFFVVDNKLVQLNLIRVEIPTLRYYMLIGVEFDSRLLEELKALVDAEIIISRTDTNDVLTTTLKENDAQRILASEHDPSWIDVTFKDELTYFAREVNIASDGNLPVKITLAVDTTSSFSAFTRIQLTILAFCLVAIFIALGLSLLLARNVSRPVSTLVKAVNKVASGSYGATLDAPSNLKEITELANAVDSMQASIKSRENHIRYQAEHDVLTGLFNRNYVEGFFESELQEERELQVVAITVIGFRTINDLYGYSNGDNTLKALAERLQRWPGTSARLAGGEILYITQDSLNDDQLETLKHILEQPVESNLIAIPVKVAMAVIQCPQDATTSEELFRKMNIVTDEAIHSDSWCVRYRTELEDKYNRRLSITTELKRALASQQNELSMVYQPKIDLQTMKVCSMEALIRWNNSVLGFVPPDEFITIAEQAGLIEQVTTWVMKQTISDLAYFRGMGYGFTVAMNLSTQDIQNKVLLGKLVSLLTQEGLSPEALELEITESDLVADASLAIENLNELTARGFHFAIDDFGTGYSSLAYLKNLPVKTIKIDKSFILSLASDENDQQIVHTVLSLANVFNLKVVAEGVEDVASLEILKDWGCDIVQGYYISRPLSRSDLEDWLQNTPFGE
;
A
#
# COMPACT_ATOMS: atom_id res chain seq x y z
N MET A 1 14.07 -18.27 4.18
CA MET A 1 13.25 -18.27 2.95
C MET A 1 12.00 -19.10 3.19
N GLN A 2 10.84 -18.48 3.33
CA GLN A 2 9.57 -19.21 3.39
C GLN A 2 9.28 -19.79 2.00
N LYS A 3 9.27 -21.13 1.88
CA LYS A 3 8.80 -21.82 0.67
C LYS A 3 7.29 -21.58 0.54
N THR A 4 6.81 -21.24 -0.65
CA THR A 4 5.37 -21.05 -0.86
C THR A 4 4.64 -22.37 -0.66
N LEU A 5 3.43 -22.34 -0.09
CA LEU A 5 2.59 -23.53 0.17
C LEU A 5 2.44 -24.41 -1.08
N SER A 6 2.40 -23.78 -2.27
CA SER A 6 2.38 -24.47 -3.56
C SER A 6 3.65 -25.27 -3.85
N GLN A 7 4.84 -24.73 -3.59
CA GLN A 7 6.10 -25.45 -3.79
C GLN A 7 6.19 -26.65 -2.85
N SER A 8 5.71 -26.52 -1.61
CA SER A 8 5.74 -27.62 -0.65
C SER A 8 4.78 -28.74 -1.04
N LEU A 9 3.52 -28.44 -1.35
CA LEU A 9 2.48 -29.45 -1.57
C LEU A 9 2.71 -30.26 -2.85
N PHE A 10 3.21 -29.62 -3.91
CA PHE A 10 3.51 -30.31 -5.16
C PHE A 10 4.84 -31.08 -5.10
N GLN A 11 5.85 -30.56 -4.39
CA GLN A 11 7.09 -31.32 -4.16
C GLN A 11 6.85 -32.55 -3.29
N THR A 12 6.04 -32.44 -2.23
CA THR A 12 5.74 -33.59 -1.37
C THR A 12 4.98 -34.68 -2.11
N LEU A 13 4.02 -34.31 -2.96
CA LEU A 13 3.25 -35.27 -3.75
C LEU A 13 4.11 -35.97 -4.81
N PHE A 14 4.97 -35.22 -5.51
CA PHE A 14 5.93 -35.80 -6.47
C PHE A 14 6.94 -36.73 -5.78
N ILE A 15 7.56 -36.28 -4.67
CA ILE A 15 8.49 -37.08 -3.89
C ILE A 15 7.80 -38.36 -3.37
N GLY A 16 6.55 -38.25 -2.91
CA GLY A 16 5.75 -39.40 -2.46
C GLY A 16 5.56 -40.45 -3.56
N ILE A 17 5.23 -40.04 -4.79
CA ILE A 17 5.05 -40.95 -5.93
C ILE A 17 6.37 -41.64 -6.31
N VAL A 18 7.50 -40.90 -6.29
CA VAL A 18 8.82 -41.46 -6.59
C VAL A 18 9.23 -42.48 -5.53
N ILE A 19 9.07 -42.16 -4.25
CA ILE A 19 9.38 -43.09 -3.15
C ILE A 19 8.52 -44.35 -3.24
N ALA A 20 7.21 -44.20 -3.47
CA ALA A 20 6.30 -45.34 -3.63
C ALA A 20 6.70 -46.23 -4.81
N SER A 21 7.07 -45.64 -5.95
CA SER A 21 7.51 -46.39 -7.14
C SER A 21 8.80 -47.16 -6.88
N LEU A 22 9.78 -46.56 -6.19
CA LEU A 22 11.03 -47.22 -5.81
C LEU A 22 10.82 -48.38 -4.84
N LEU A 23 9.92 -48.21 -3.85
CA LEU A 23 9.56 -49.28 -2.91
C LEU A 23 8.91 -50.46 -3.63
N ILE A 24 8.01 -50.20 -4.58
CA ILE A 24 7.35 -51.25 -5.39
C ILE A 24 8.39 -52.02 -6.20
N ILE A 25 9.30 -51.32 -6.88
CA ILE A 25 10.38 -51.97 -7.67
C ILE A 25 11.21 -52.89 -6.77
N GLY A 26 11.67 -52.39 -5.62
CA GLY A 26 12.50 -53.18 -4.70
C GLY A 26 11.77 -54.41 -4.13
N ALA A 27 10.49 -54.28 -3.78
CA ALA A 27 9.70 -55.38 -3.24
C ALA A 27 9.45 -56.49 -4.27
N VAL A 28 9.04 -56.11 -5.49
CA VAL A 28 8.79 -57.05 -6.59
C VAL A 28 10.09 -57.79 -6.96
N TRP A 29 11.19 -57.06 -7.03
CA TRP A 29 12.50 -57.63 -7.36
C TRP A 29 12.92 -58.69 -6.36
N ARG A 30 12.86 -58.38 -5.05
CA ARG A 30 13.21 -59.32 -3.99
C ARG A 30 12.34 -60.58 -4.04
N SER A 31 11.04 -60.41 -4.26
CA SER A 31 10.08 -61.51 -4.34
C SER A 31 10.36 -62.44 -5.53
N ALA A 32 10.55 -61.86 -6.73
CA ALA A 32 10.83 -62.62 -7.94
C ALA A 32 12.13 -63.43 -7.84
N ASN A 33 13.21 -62.83 -7.34
CA ASN A 33 14.49 -63.53 -7.19
C ASN A 33 14.40 -64.71 -6.20
N THR A 34 13.68 -64.51 -5.09
CA THR A 34 13.47 -65.58 -4.09
C THR A 34 12.71 -66.76 -4.69
N LEU A 35 11.69 -66.49 -5.51
CA LEU A 35 10.87 -67.53 -6.14
C LEU A 35 11.66 -68.35 -7.18
N VAL A 36 12.52 -67.70 -7.98
CA VAL A 36 13.34 -68.41 -8.99
C VAL A 36 14.32 -69.36 -8.32
N VAL A 37 15.04 -68.91 -7.29
CA VAL A 37 16.00 -69.74 -6.55
C VAL A 37 15.30 -70.96 -5.91
N GLN A 38 14.12 -70.76 -5.31
CA GLN A 38 13.34 -71.86 -4.73
C GLN A 38 12.90 -72.90 -5.78
N ASN A 39 12.51 -72.47 -6.99
CA ASN A 39 12.14 -73.39 -8.05
C ASN A 39 13.33 -74.20 -8.58
N ILE A 40 14.49 -73.57 -8.72
CA ILE A 40 15.72 -74.25 -9.17
C ILE A 40 16.16 -75.30 -8.15
N ASP A 41 16.17 -74.95 -6.86
CA ASP A 41 16.50 -75.90 -5.78
C ASP A 41 15.52 -77.09 -5.74
N HIS A 42 14.22 -76.84 -5.97
CA HIS A 42 13.24 -77.92 -6.08
C HIS A 42 13.53 -78.87 -7.26
N ASN A 43 13.86 -78.30 -8.44
CA ASN A 43 14.13 -79.10 -9.64
C ASN A 43 15.39 -79.95 -9.51
N ILE A 44 16.46 -79.44 -8.89
CA ILE A 44 17.68 -80.24 -8.73
C ILE A 44 17.51 -81.35 -7.69
N VAL A 45 16.73 -81.12 -6.63
CA VAL A 45 16.37 -82.17 -5.67
C VAL A 45 15.51 -83.26 -6.33
N LEU A 46 14.64 -82.88 -7.27
CA LEU A 46 13.87 -83.85 -8.06
C LEU A 46 14.79 -84.66 -8.97
N ALA A 47 15.73 -84.01 -9.66
CA ALA A 47 16.72 -84.66 -10.51
C ALA A 47 17.57 -85.68 -9.71
N GLU A 48 18.06 -85.30 -8.53
CA GLU A 48 18.80 -86.20 -7.61
C GLU A 48 18.00 -87.47 -7.30
N LYS A 49 16.73 -87.33 -6.92
CA LYS A 49 15.86 -88.49 -6.61
C LYS A 49 15.59 -89.39 -7.82
N VAL A 50 15.43 -88.80 -9.00
CA VAL A 50 15.22 -89.57 -10.24
C VAL A 50 16.49 -90.32 -10.61
N PHE A 51 17.66 -89.68 -10.50
CA PHE A 51 18.96 -90.31 -10.75
C PHE A 51 19.18 -91.55 -9.88
N ASP A 52 19.02 -91.42 -8.56
CA ASP A 52 19.16 -92.53 -7.62
C ASP A 52 18.23 -93.69 -7.95
N LYS A 53 16.97 -93.38 -8.30
CA LYS A 53 15.97 -94.39 -8.63
C LYS A 53 16.32 -95.14 -9.92
N VAL A 54 16.76 -94.43 -10.96
CA VAL A 54 17.14 -95.03 -12.24
C VAL A 54 18.36 -95.94 -12.08
N VAL A 55 19.39 -95.48 -11.35
CA VAL A 55 20.59 -96.29 -11.08
C VAL A 55 20.24 -97.56 -10.31
N ALA A 56 19.39 -97.45 -9.28
CA ALA A 56 18.93 -98.60 -8.48
C ALA A 56 18.10 -99.60 -9.29
N ASP A 57 17.18 -99.12 -10.15
CA ASP A 57 16.35 -100.00 -10.99
C ASP A 57 17.19 -100.74 -12.04
N ARG A 58 18.17 -100.07 -12.66
CA ARG A 58 19.12 -100.73 -13.58
C ARG A 58 19.93 -101.82 -12.87
N GLN A 59 20.41 -101.54 -11.66
CA GLN A 59 21.13 -102.53 -10.85
C GLN A 59 20.27 -103.77 -10.58
N ALA A 60 18.97 -103.59 -10.30
CA ALA A 60 18.03 -104.70 -10.10
C ALA A 60 17.84 -105.53 -11.38
N VAL A 61 17.70 -104.87 -12.55
CA VAL A 61 17.57 -105.55 -13.85
C VAL A 61 18.79 -106.41 -14.15
N ILE A 62 20.00 -105.84 -14.04
CA ILE A 62 21.26 -106.57 -14.31
C ILE A 62 21.38 -107.78 -13.40
N ARG A 63 21.11 -107.62 -12.10
CA ARG A 63 21.17 -108.70 -11.12
C ARG A 63 20.21 -109.84 -11.48
N ASN A 64 18.98 -109.53 -11.87
CA ASN A 64 17.95 -110.52 -12.17
C ASN A 64 18.26 -111.29 -13.46
N VAL A 65 18.58 -110.58 -14.54
CA VAL A 65 18.91 -111.21 -15.83
C VAL A 65 20.13 -112.10 -15.66
N SER A 66 21.16 -111.61 -14.98
CA SER A 66 22.41 -112.34 -14.83
C SER A 66 22.27 -113.61 -13.96
N LYS A 67 21.39 -113.62 -12.94
CA LYS A 67 21.05 -114.82 -12.16
C LYS A 67 20.33 -115.91 -13.00
N VAL A 68 19.52 -115.51 -13.97
CA VAL A 68 18.86 -116.45 -14.89
C VAL A 68 19.87 -117.04 -15.86
N LEU A 69 20.72 -116.18 -16.43
CA LEU A 69 21.75 -116.59 -17.38
C LEU A 69 22.79 -117.53 -16.76
N SER A 70 23.25 -117.27 -15.52
CA SER A 70 24.21 -118.16 -14.85
C SER A 70 23.68 -119.58 -14.57
N ARG A 71 22.35 -119.75 -14.56
CA ARG A 71 21.68 -121.04 -14.31
C ARG A 71 21.32 -121.81 -15.57
N SER A 72 21.60 -121.30 -16.78
CA SER A 72 21.28 -122.02 -18.01
C SER A 72 22.05 -123.35 -18.10
N PHE A 73 21.40 -124.40 -18.63
CA PHE A 73 22.00 -125.73 -18.71
C PHE A 73 23.22 -125.73 -19.65
N ASP A 74 23.12 -125.06 -20.80
CA ASP A 74 24.18 -125.01 -21.80
C ASP A 74 25.45 -124.30 -21.29
N PHE A 75 25.28 -123.19 -20.56
CA PHE A 75 26.40 -122.46 -19.96
C PHE A 75 27.07 -123.28 -18.86
N ARG A 76 26.29 -123.89 -17.96
CA ARG A 76 26.85 -124.77 -16.92
C ARG A 76 27.53 -126.00 -17.50
N ARG A 77 27.02 -126.56 -18.60
CA ARG A 77 27.71 -127.64 -19.31
C ARG A 77 29.04 -127.17 -19.89
N ALA A 78 29.06 -126.02 -20.56
CA ALA A 78 30.29 -125.45 -21.14
C ALA A 78 31.37 -125.19 -20.08
N VAL A 79 30.99 -124.58 -18.95
CA VAL A 79 31.88 -124.36 -17.80
C VAL A 79 32.31 -125.69 -17.16
N GLY A 80 31.41 -126.68 -17.06
CA GLY A 80 31.71 -127.97 -16.45
C GLY A 80 32.62 -128.87 -17.30
N THR A 81 32.60 -128.71 -18.62
CA THR A 81 33.55 -129.37 -19.55
C THR A 81 34.81 -128.54 -19.80
N GLU A 82 34.95 -127.38 -19.15
CA GLU A 82 36.04 -126.41 -19.37
C GLU A 82 36.27 -126.06 -20.86
N ASN A 83 35.18 -126.04 -21.64
CA ASN A 83 35.23 -125.75 -23.07
C ASN A 83 35.24 -124.23 -23.27
N ILE A 84 36.45 -123.65 -23.24
CA ILE A 84 36.67 -122.20 -23.36
C ILE A 84 35.92 -121.59 -24.56
N PRO A 85 35.98 -122.15 -25.80
CA PRO A 85 35.22 -121.61 -26.93
C PRO A 85 33.71 -121.53 -26.69
N SER A 86 33.14 -122.49 -25.97
CA SER A 86 31.70 -122.51 -25.64
C SER A 86 31.33 -121.49 -24.56
N ILE A 87 32.23 -121.23 -23.61
CA ILE A 87 32.08 -120.19 -22.58
C ILE A 87 32.14 -118.80 -23.22
N GLU A 88 33.10 -118.57 -24.11
CA GLU A 88 33.22 -117.31 -24.86
C GLU A 88 32.00 -117.04 -25.76
N ALA A 89 31.45 -118.07 -26.42
CA ALA A 89 30.22 -117.94 -27.19
C ALA A 89 29.01 -117.58 -26.30
N ALA A 90 28.92 -118.15 -25.10
CA ALA A 90 27.88 -117.81 -24.13
C ALA A 90 28.04 -116.38 -23.59
N PHE A 91 29.27 -115.97 -23.26
CA PHE A 91 29.59 -114.58 -22.93
C PHE A 91 29.24 -113.66 -24.09
N THR A 92 29.40 -114.13 -25.33
CA THR A 92 29.06 -113.35 -26.50
C THR A 92 27.58 -113.00 -26.54
N SER A 93 26.74 -114.01 -26.32
CA SER A 93 25.28 -113.89 -26.22
C SER A 93 24.83 -113.07 -25.01
N TYR A 94 25.48 -113.26 -23.85
CA TYR A 94 25.11 -112.56 -22.61
C TYR A 94 25.42 -111.08 -22.69
N ALA A 95 26.58 -110.74 -23.24
CA ALA A 95 26.97 -109.36 -23.51
C ALA A 95 26.00 -108.63 -24.44
N GLN A 96 25.51 -109.29 -25.50
CA GLN A 96 24.47 -108.71 -26.36
C GLN A 96 23.14 -108.46 -25.63
N ARG A 97 22.72 -109.38 -24.76
CA ARG A 97 21.44 -109.27 -24.01
C ARG A 97 21.48 -108.23 -22.90
N LEU A 98 22.61 -108.14 -22.22
CA LEU A 98 22.84 -107.21 -21.11
C LEU A 98 23.41 -105.87 -21.58
N ASN A 99 23.73 -105.75 -22.87
CA ASN A 99 24.36 -104.59 -23.48
C ASN A 99 25.62 -104.15 -22.71
N THR A 100 26.49 -105.13 -22.43
CA THR A 100 27.77 -104.92 -21.74
C THR A 100 28.84 -105.83 -22.32
N ASP A 101 30.04 -105.32 -22.53
CA ASP A 101 31.20 -106.12 -22.90
C ASP A 101 32.00 -106.62 -21.68
N ILE A 102 31.64 -106.18 -20.48
CA ILE A 102 32.32 -106.53 -19.24
C ILE A 102 31.74 -107.81 -18.67
N ILE A 103 32.26 -108.96 -19.13
CA ILE A 103 31.94 -110.27 -18.56
C ILE A 103 33.24 -111.06 -18.38
N ALA A 104 33.45 -111.60 -17.17
CA ALA A 104 34.59 -112.47 -16.88
C ALA A 104 34.18 -113.64 -15.98
N LEU A 105 34.73 -114.82 -16.26
CA LEU A 105 34.69 -115.97 -15.37
C LEU A 105 35.96 -115.98 -14.52
N VAL A 106 35.80 -116.14 -13.22
CA VAL A 106 36.85 -116.02 -12.23
C VAL A 106 36.85 -117.28 -11.36
N SER A 107 38.02 -117.84 -11.09
CA SER A 107 38.18 -118.99 -10.19
C SER A 107 37.88 -118.62 -8.73
N LEU A 108 37.84 -119.62 -7.84
CA LEU A 108 37.73 -119.38 -6.39
C LEU A 108 38.93 -118.61 -5.82
N ASP A 109 40.08 -118.66 -6.48
CA ASP A 109 41.30 -117.90 -6.13
C ASP A 109 41.29 -116.48 -6.74
N HIS A 110 40.15 -116.03 -7.27
CA HIS A 110 39.96 -114.71 -7.87
C HIS A 110 40.77 -114.43 -9.14
N GLN A 111 41.28 -115.47 -9.80
CA GLN A 111 41.98 -115.33 -11.08
C GLN A 111 41.01 -115.44 -12.26
N VAL A 112 41.19 -114.57 -13.26
CA VAL A 112 40.39 -114.61 -14.50
C VAL A 112 40.72 -115.87 -15.29
N VAL A 113 39.69 -116.65 -15.59
CA VAL A 113 39.79 -117.88 -16.38
C VAL A 113 39.43 -117.59 -17.84
N VAL A 114 38.35 -116.85 -18.06
CA VAL A 114 37.87 -116.42 -19.38
C VAL A 114 37.33 -115.01 -19.23
N THR A 115 37.61 -114.13 -20.18
CA THR A 115 37.14 -112.73 -20.16
C THR A 115 36.72 -112.32 -21.56
N ARG A 116 35.73 -111.44 -21.65
CA ARG A 116 35.33 -110.76 -22.90
C ARG A 116 35.76 -109.29 -22.93
N THR A 117 36.31 -108.77 -21.84
CA THR A 117 36.68 -107.37 -21.73
C THR A 117 38.20 -107.21 -21.71
N ASP A 118 38.67 -106.09 -22.28
CA ASP A 118 40.06 -105.65 -22.18
C ASP A 118 40.40 -105.10 -20.77
N LEU A 119 39.39 -104.89 -19.91
CA LEU A 119 39.59 -104.43 -18.53
C LEU A 119 40.22 -105.48 -17.61
N PHE A 120 40.16 -106.76 -17.99
CA PHE A 120 40.69 -107.87 -17.22
C PHE A 120 41.46 -108.82 -18.13
N GLU A 121 42.68 -109.19 -17.76
CA GLU A 121 43.51 -110.15 -18.51
C GLU A 121 43.38 -111.58 -17.95
N VAL A 122 43.49 -112.60 -18.81
CA VAL A 122 43.45 -114.01 -18.38
C VAL A 122 44.63 -114.31 -17.44
N GLY A 123 44.35 -114.87 -16.27
CA GLY A 123 45.33 -115.13 -15.20
C GLY A 123 45.52 -113.96 -14.21
N GLN A 124 44.97 -112.77 -14.49
CA GLN A 124 45.02 -111.63 -13.57
C GLN A 124 44.18 -111.91 -12.31
N ASN A 125 44.68 -111.47 -11.14
CA ASN A 125 43.89 -111.47 -9.91
C ASN A 125 42.98 -110.22 -9.87
N VAL A 126 41.67 -110.41 -9.79
CA VAL A 126 40.71 -109.31 -9.84
C VAL A 126 40.40 -108.82 -8.43
N GLU A 127 41.05 -107.74 -8.01
CA GLU A 127 40.83 -107.12 -6.69
C GLU A 127 39.36 -106.75 -6.46
N SER A 128 38.66 -106.30 -7.49
CA SER A 128 37.22 -105.98 -7.40
C SER A 128 36.37 -107.23 -7.08
N SER A 129 36.75 -108.41 -7.58
CA SER A 129 36.08 -109.67 -7.22
C SER A 129 36.31 -110.04 -5.77
N LEU A 130 37.55 -109.89 -5.30
CA LEU A 130 37.94 -110.15 -3.92
C LEU A 130 37.23 -109.19 -2.96
N ALA A 131 37.17 -107.90 -3.30
CA ALA A 131 36.50 -106.87 -2.51
C ALA A 131 34.98 -107.13 -2.37
N LEU A 132 34.33 -107.60 -3.44
CA LEU A 132 32.91 -107.98 -3.40
C LEU A 132 32.66 -109.19 -2.50
N VAL A 133 33.47 -110.25 -2.61
CA VAL A 133 33.35 -111.44 -1.75
C VAL A 133 33.67 -111.12 -0.30
N ALA A 134 34.76 -110.40 -0.03
CA ALA A 134 35.18 -110.03 1.33
C ALA A 134 34.11 -109.20 2.06
N LYS A 135 33.39 -108.33 1.33
CA LYS A 135 32.28 -107.54 1.87
C LYS A 135 30.93 -108.29 1.88
N GLY A 136 30.88 -109.53 1.39
CA GLY A 136 29.64 -110.30 1.25
C GLY A 136 28.62 -109.66 0.31
N LYS A 137 29.06 -108.85 -0.67
CA LYS A 137 28.19 -108.11 -1.58
C LYS A 137 28.20 -108.73 -2.98
N ASP A 138 27.04 -108.73 -3.61
CA ASP A 138 26.85 -109.23 -4.98
C ASP A 138 27.13 -108.16 -6.05
N SER A 139 27.34 -106.88 -5.67
CA SER A 139 27.55 -105.78 -6.61
C SER A 139 28.20 -104.57 -5.96
N GLY A 140 28.98 -103.78 -6.72
CA GLY A 140 29.62 -102.55 -6.26
C GLY A 140 30.21 -101.71 -7.40
N PHE A 141 30.54 -100.45 -7.12
CA PHE A 141 31.20 -99.54 -8.05
C PHE A 141 32.71 -99.52 -7.81
N PHE A 142 33.47 -99.52 -8.89
CA PHE A 142 34.93 -99.52 -8.88
C PHE A 142 35.44 -98.62 -10.00
N VAL A 143 36.62 -98.04 -9.80
CA VAL A 143 37.35 -97.40 -10.89
C VAL A 143 38.43 -98.37 -11.34
N VAL A 144 38.35 -98.80 -12.59
CA VAL A 144 39.33 -99.70 -13.21
C VAL A 144 39.80 -99.03 -14.49
N ASP A 145 41.12 -98.85 -14.64
CA ASP A 145 41.75 -98.14 -15.76
C ASP A 145 41.10 -96.76 -16.07
N ASN A 146 40.95 -95.94 -15.02
CA ASN A 146 40.34 -94.61 -15.06
C ASN A 146 38.86 -94.56 -15.53
N LYS A 147 38.19 -95.71 -15.61
CA LYS A 147 36.77 -95.84 -15.97
C LYS A 147 35.95 -96.24 -14.75
N LEU A 148 34.83 -95.55 -14.53
CA LEU A 148 33.87 -95.95 -13.50
C LEU A 148 33.06 -97.14 -14.01
N VAL A 149 33.20 -98.29 -13.35
CA VAL A 149 32.49 -99.53 -13.68
C VAL A 149 31.68 -100.02 -12.50
N GLN A 150 30.45 -100.45 -12.77
CA GLN A 150 29.62 -101.15 -11.80
C GLN A 150 29.74 -102.64 -12.03
N LEU A 151 30.37 -103.37 -11.12
CA LEU A 151 30.60 -104.81 -11.22
C LEU A 151 29.59 -105.59 -10.37
N ASN A 152 29.05 -106.67 -10.94
CA ASN A 152 28.16 -107.63 -10.29
C ASN A 152 28.83 -109.00 -10.24
N LEU A 153 28.83 -109.62 -9.08
CA LEU A 153 29.45 -110.92 -8.82
C LEU A 153 28.37 -112.00 -8.67
N ILE A 154 28.51 -113.08 -9.43
CA ILE A 154 27.50 -114.15 -9.48
C ILE A 154 28.17 -115.50 -9.30
N ARG A 155 27.62 -116.32 -8.41
CA ARG A 155 28.12 -117.68 -8.16
C ARG A 155 27.62 -118.64 -9.25
N VAL A 156 28.54 -119.37 -9.87
CA VAL A 156 28.27 -120.43 -10.84
C VAL A 156 28.64 -121.77 -10.21
N GLU A 157 27.63 -122.59 -9.92
CA GLU A 157 27.80 -123.87 -9.23
C GLU A 157 27.48 -125.06 -10.16
N ILE A 158 28.45 -125.98 -10.27
CA ILE A 158 28.38 -127.24 -11.01
C ILE A 158 28.80 -128.36 -10.04
N PRO A 159 28.29 -129.62 -10.15
CA PRO A 159 28.48 -130.65 -9.13
C PRO A 159 29.93 -130.88 -8.64
N THR A 160 30.94 -130.62 -9.48
CA THR A 160 32.36 -130.81 -9.15
C THR A 160 33.22 -129.54 -9.27
N LEU A 161 32.69 -128.42 -9.76
CA LEU A 161 33.45 -127.17 -10.02
C LEU A 161 32.64 -125.93 -9.60
N ARG A 162 33.31 -124.92 -9.02
CA ARG A 162 32.70 -123.64 -8.61
C ARG A 162 33.50 -122.46 -9.16
N TYR A 163 32.81 -121.54 -9.81
CA TYR A 163 33.38 -120.30 -10.37
C TYR A 163 32.54 -119.09 -9.97
N TYR A 164 33.14 -117.91 -10.02
CA TYR A 164 32.44 -116.63 -9.99
C TYR A 164 32.34 -116.08 -11.41
N MET A 165 31.21 -115.45 -11.73
CA MET A 165 31.04 -114.69 -12.96
C MET A 165 30.87 -113.22 -12.59
N LEU A 166 31.77 -112.40 -13.09
CA LEU A 166 31.70 -110.95 -13.02
C LEU A 166 30.97 -110.42 -14.25
N ILE A 167 30.00 -109.54 -14.02
CA ILE A 167 29.32 -108.79 -15.07
C ILE A 167 29.34 -107.31 -14.69
N GLY A 168 30.00 -106.50 -15.50
CA GLY A 168 30.12 -105.07 -15.31
C GLY A 168 29.21 -104.24 -16.19
N VAL A 169 29.04 -102.97 -15.88
CA VAL A 169 28.59 -101.92 -16.80
C VAL A 169 29.48 -100.71 -16.59
N GLU A 170 30.05 -100.19 -17.68
CA GLU A 170 30.83 -98.95 -17.66
C GLU A 170 29.89 -97.74 -17.64
N PHE A 171 30.22 -96.73 -16.84
CA PHE A 171 29.62 -95.40 -16.90
C PHE A 171 30.33 -94.59 -17.96
N ASP A 172 30.14 -95.01 -19.22
CA ASP A 172 30.66 -94.32 -20.38
C ASP A 172 29.77 -93.13 -20.77
N SER A 173 30.21 -92.33 -21.75
CA SER A 173 29.44 -91.20 -22.24
C SER A 173 28.06 -91.61 -22.78
N ARG A 174 27.90 -92.84 -23.29
CA ARG A 174 26.61 -93.34 -23.79
C ARG A 174 25.61 -93.54 -22.66
N LEU A 175 26.03 -94.21 -21.58
CA LEU A 175 25.18 -94.40 -20.41
C LEU A 175 24.84 -93.07 -19.74
N LEU A 176 25.79 -92.15 -19.66
CA LEU A 176 25.54 -90.83 -19.12
C LEU A 176 24.50 -90.04 -19.94
N GLU A 177 24.54 -90.10 -21.27
CA GLU A 177 23.51 -89.50 -22.12
C GLU A 177 22.12 -90.17 -21.94
N GLU A 178 22.06 -91.49 -21.77
CA GLU A 178 20.82 -92.19 -21.40
C GLU A 178 20.28 -91.71 -20.04
N LEU A 179 21.15 -91.51 -19.05
CA LEU A 179 20.77 -91.03 -17.73
C LEU A 179 20.35 -89.56 -17.75
N LYS A 180 21.05 -88.70 -18.50
CA LYS A 180 20.68 -87.29 -18.71
C LYS A 180 19.28 -87.16 -19.29
N ALA A 181 18.93 -87.97 -20.29
CA ALA A 181 17.59 -87.95 -20.88
C ALA A 181 16.47 -88.36 -19.90
N LEU A 182 16.79 -89.12 -18.85
CA LEU A 182 15.83 -89.54 -17.81
C LEU A 182 15.76 -88.56 -16.65
N VAL A 183 16.87 -87.93 -16.29
CA VAL A 183 17.00 -87.05 -15.11
C VAL A 183 16.72 -85.58 -15.46
N ASP A 184 16.84 -85.20 -16.73
CA ASP A 184 16.78 -83.82 -17.22
C ASP A 184 17.81 -82.90 -16.52
N ALA A 185 18.99 -83.46 -16.28
CA ALA A 185 20.15 -82.75 -15.75
C ALA A 185 21.42 -83.24 -16.43
N GLU A 186 22.39 -82.34 -16.58
CA GLU A 186 23.73 -82.70 -17.03
C GLU A 186 24.46 -83.46 -15.90
N ILE A 187 25.23 -84.48 -16.27
CA ILE A 187 25.92 -85.35 -15.31
C ILE A 187 27.43 -85.19 -15.50
N ILE A 188 28.13 -84.92 -14.40
CA ILE A 188 29.57 -84.80 -14.37
C ILE A 188 30.09 -85.83 -13.37
N ILE A 189 30.96 -86.73 -13.82
CA ILE A 189 31.69 -87.64 -12.93
C ILE A 189 33.12 -87.12 -12.85
N SER A 190 33.57 -86.79 -11.64
CA SER A 190 34.90 -86.27 -11.37
C SER A 190 35.60 -87.05 -10.28
N ARG A 191 36.93 -86.92 -10.19
CA ARG A 191 37.70 -87.50 -9.08
C ARG A 191 37.51 -86.71 -7.79
N THR A 192 37.36 -87.42 -6.67
CA THR A 192 37.10 -86.80 -5.36
C THR A 192 38.28 -85.95 -4.83
N ASP A 193 39.52 -86.25 -5.24
CA ASP A 193 40.74 -85.59 -4.77
C ASP A 193 41.17 -84.38 -5.60
N THR A 194 40.92 -84.43 -6.91
CA THR A 194 41.44 -83.48 -7.91
C THR A 194 40.34 -82.68 -8.61
N ASN A 195 39.07 -83.10 -8.51
CA ASN A 195 37.95 -82.63 -9.33
C ASN A 195 38.19 -82.74 -10.84
N ASP A 196 39.17 -83.53 -11.27
CA ASP A 196 39.39 -83.84 -12.68
C ASP A 196 38.18 -84.59 -13.22
N VAL A 197 37.64 -84.13 -14.36
CA VAL A 197 36.49 -84.75 -15.02
C VAL A 197 36.92 -86.09 -15.62
N LEU A 198 36.27 -87.17 -15.21
CA LEU A 198 36.48 -88.51 -15.76
C LEU A 198 35.60 -88.74 -16.98
N THR A 199 34.33 -88.37 -16.86
CA THR A 199 33.34 -88.46 -17.92
C THR A 199 32.21 -87.48 -17.65
N THR A 200 31.60 -86.92 -18.69
CA THR A 200 30.54 -85.92 -18.57
C THR A 200 29.65 -85.89 -19.80
N THR A 201 28.41 -85.41 -19.64
CA THR A 201 27.49 -85.08 -20.73
C THR A 201 27.67 -83.64 -21.26
N LEU A 202 28.52 -82.83 -20.60
CA LEU A 202 28.86 -81.47 -21.00
C LEU A 202 30.17 -81.40 -21.77
N LYS A 203 30.46 -80.24 -22.37
CA LYS A 203 31.81 -79.96 -22.84
C LYS A 203 32.74 -79.88 -21.63
N GLU A 204 33.90 -80.50 -21.72
CA GLU A 204 34.87 -80.63 -20.63
C GLU A 204 35.24 -79.28 -19.98
N ASN A 205 35.41 -78.23 -20.80
CA ASN A 205 35.65 -76.86 -20.32
C ASN A 205 34.51 -76.30 -19.46
N ASP A 206 33.26 -76.60 -19.82
CA ASP A 206 32.08 -76.10 -19.11
C ASP A 206 31.88 -76.88 -17.81
N ALA A 207 32.07 -78.21 -17.84
CA ALA A 207 32.07 -79.06 -16.65
C ALA A 207 33.12 -78.59 -15.62
N GLN A 208 34.33 -78.25 -16.08
CA GLN A 208 35.41 -77.80 -15.19
C GLN A 208 35.15 -76.40 -14.61
N ARG A 209 34.47 -75.52 -15.34
CA ARG A 209 34.02 -74.21 -14.81
C ARG A 209 32.96 -74.37 -13.73
N ILE A 210 32.01 -75.29 -13.91
CA ILE A 210 30.97 -75.58 -12.93
C ILE A 210 31.58 -76.16 -11.66
N LEU A 211 32.55 -77.08 -11.77
CA LEU A 211 33.25 -77.63 -10.60
C LEU A 211 34.14 -76.58 -9.89
N ALA A 212 34.58 -75.53 -10.59
CA ALA A 212 35.39 -74.45 -10.04
C ALA A 212 34.57 -73.27 -9.46
N SER A 213 33.27 -73.20 -9.72
CA SER A 213 32.43 -72.10 -9.22
C SER A 213 32.08 -72.30 -7.73
N GLU A 214 32.46 -71.35 -6.89
CA GLU A 214 32.16 -71.37 -5.44
C GLU A 214 30.79 -70.75 -5.07
N HIS A 215 30.10 -70.10 -6.00
CA HIS A 215 28.85 -69.37 -5.73
C HIS A 215 27.72 -69.82 -6.65
N ASP A 216 26.51 -69.90 -6.10
CA ASP A 216 25.30 -70.17 -6.86
C ASP A 216 25.01 -69.06 -7.88
N PRO A 217 24.52 -69.40 -9.09
CA PRO A 217 24.12 -68.44 -10.12
C PRO A 217 23.18 -67.34 -9.60
N SER A 218 23.41 -66.08 -9.99
CA SER A 218 22.46 -64.98 -9.78
C SER A 218 21.84 -64.51 -11.09
N TRP A 219 20.66 -63.88 -10.99
CA TRP A 219 20.00 -63.27 -12.15
C TRP A 219 20.86 -62.19 -12.84
N ILE A 220 21.80 -61.56 -12.11
CA ILE A 220 22.75 -60.58 -12.68
C ILE A 220 23.67 -61.27 -13.68
N ASP A 221 24.13 -62.47 -13.33
CA ASP A 221 25.03 -63.25 -14.17
C ASP A 221 24.31 -63.68 -15.46
N VAL A 222 23.04 -64.10 -15.36
CA VAL A 222 22.20 -64.43 -16.53
C VAL A 222 21.87 -63.20 -17.38
N THR A 223 21.54 -62.07 -16.76
CA THR A 223 20.99 -60.91 -17.49
C THR A 223 22.06 -60.00 -18.08
N PHE A 224 23.21 -59.84 -17.42
CA PHE A 224 24.24 -58.88 -17.82
C PHE A 224 25.55 -59.51 -18.28
N LYS A 225 25.86 -60.75 -17.86
CA LYS A 225 27.12 -61.41 -18.24
C LYS A 225 26.97 -62.44 -19.36
N ASP A 226 25.74 -62.83 -19.71
CA ASP A 226 25.44 -63.80 -20.77
C ASP A 226 26.21 -65.14 -20.58
N GLU A 227 26.51 -65.47 -19.32
CA GLU A 227 27.26 -66.67 -18.93
C GLU A 227 26.29 -67.83 -18.67
N LEU A 228 26.51 -68.95 -19.38
CA LEU A 228 25.85 -70.23 -19.09
C LEU A 228 26.00 -70.56 -17.61
N THR A 229 24.88 -70.51 -16.89
CA THR A 229 24.88 -70.66 -15.44
C THR A 229 24.12 -71.92 -15.08
N TYR A 230 24.87 -72.93 -14.65
CA TYR A 230 24.31 -74.18 -14.16
C TYR A 230 24.21 -74.10 -12.64
N PHE A 231 23.12 -74.58 -12.09
CA PHE A 231 23.03 -74.87 -10.67
C PHE A 231 23.50 -76.31 -10.48
N ALA A 232 24.56 -76.51 -9.70
CA ALA A 232 25.21 -77.80 -9.54
C ALA A 232 25.04 -78.35 -8.13
N ARG A 233 24.82 -79.66 -8.02
CA ARG A 233 24.67 -80.36 -6.74
C ARG A 233 25.34 -81.72 -6.81
N GLU A 234 26.15 -82.01 -5.79
CA GLU A 234 26.81 -83.30 -5.62
C GLU A 234 25.80 -84.35 -5.14
N VAL A 235 25.76 -85.50 -5.82
CA VAL A 235 24.90 -86.63 -5.51
C VAL A 235 25.70 -87.72 -4.83
N ASN A 236 25.19 -88.19 -3.69
CA ASN A 236 25.79 -89.28 -2.94
C ASN A 236 25.18 -90.62 -3.38
N ILE A 237 25.88 -91.39 -4.22
CA ILE A 237 25.47 -92.77 -4.47
C ILE A 237 25.64 -93.56 -3.17
N ALA A 238 24.57 -94.23 -2.74
CA ALA A 238 24.58 -95.14 -1.60
C ALA A 238 25.57 -96.30 -1.82
N SER A 239 26.82 -96.12 -1.41
CA SER A 239 27.86 -97.15 -1.41
C SER A 239 28.62 -97.10 -0.08
N ASP A 240 28.75 -98.24 0.61
CA ASP A 240 29.46 -98.32 1.92
C ASP A 240 30.99 -98.28 1.76
N GLY A 241 31.51 -97.14 1.29
CA GLY A 241 32.93 -96.83 1.23
C GLY A 241 33.19 -95.51 0.52
N ASN A 242 34.36 -94.90 0.78
CA ASN A 242 34.84 -93.76 0.00
C ASN A 242 34.98 -94.19 -1.46
N LEU A 243 34.06 -93.74 -2.31
CA LEU A 243 34.27 -93.79 -3.75
C LEU A 243 35.37 -92.79 -4.11
N PRO A 244 36.33 -93.14 -4.98
CA PRO A 244 37.31 -92.19 -5.49
C PRO A 244 36.71 -91.18 -6.48
N VAL A 245 35.38 -91.18 -6.67
CA VAL A 245 34.67 -90.33 -7.62
C VAL A 245 33.48 -89.60 -6.98
N LYS A 246 33.20 -88.40 -7.48
CA LYS A 246 32.02 -87.58 -7.21
C LYS A 246 31.14 -87.53 -8.44
N ILE A 247 29.83 -87.59 -8.24
CA ILE A 247 28.85 -87.35 -9.31
C ILE A 247 28.14 -86.04 -9.01
N THR A 248 28.20 -85.11 -9.95
CA THR A 248 27.55 -83.80 -9.86
C THR A 248 26.47 -83.72 -10.92
N LEU A 249 25.26 -83.39 -10.49
CA LEU A 249 24.16 -83.01 -11.38
C LEU A 249 24.20 -81.51 -11.58
N ALA A 250 24.06 -81.06 -12.83
CA ALA A 250 24.05 -79.66 -13.21
C ALA A 250 22.78 -79.34 -14.02
N VAL A 251 21.94 -78.43 -13.51
CA VAL A 251 20.68 -78.02 -14.14
C VAL A 251 20.86 -76.65 -14.78
N ASP A 252 20.46 -76.50 -16.04
CA ASP A 252 20.51 -75.22 -16.76
C ASP A 252 19.49 -74.22 -16.16
N THR A 253 19.99 -73.10 -15.65
CA THR A 253 19.15 -72.06 -15.03
C THR A 253 18.74 -70.94 -15.98
N THR A 254 19.28 -70.92 -17.20
CA THR A 254 19.13 -69.83 -18.17
C THR A 254 17.66 -69.60 -18.55
N SER A 255 16.92 -70.68 -18.79
CA SER A 255 15.50 -70.63 -19.12
C SER A 255 14.63 -70.12 -17.96
N SER A 256 14.99 -70.48 -16.72
CA SER A 256 14.27 -70.09 -15.51
C SER A 256 14.46 -68.61 -15.21
N PHE A 257 15.68 -68.07 -15.31
CA PHE A 257 15.94 -66.65 -15.05
C PHE A 257 15.44 -65.74 -16.18
N SER A 258 15.62 -66.10 -17.46
CA SER A 258 15.22 -65.27 -18.60
C SER A 258 13.71 -64.99 -18.67
N ALA A 259 12.87 -65.95 -18.26
CA ALA A 259 11.42 -65.76 -18.16
C ALA A 259 11.04 -64.67 -17.15
N PHE A 260 11.78 -64.56 -16.04
CA PHE A 260 11.53 -63.55 -15.00
C PHE A 260 12.12 -62.18 -15.34
N THR A 261 13.26 -62.14 -16.05
CA THR A 261 13.86 -60.87 -16.50
C THR A 261 12.90 -60.06 -17.38
N ARG A 262 12.11 -60.71 -18.25
CA ARG A 262 11.10 -60.01 -19.08
C ARG A 262 10.02 -59.31 -18.24
N ILE A 263 9.57 -59.95 -17.16
CA ILE A 263 8.56 -59.37 -16.25
C ILE A 263 9.16 -58.16 -15.51
N GLN A 264 10.38 -58.28 -15.02
CA GLN A 264 11.08 -57.20 -14.32
C GLN A 264 11.28 -55.95 -15.20
N LEU A 265 11.71 -56.13 -16.45
CA LEU A 265 11.87 -55.02 -17.40
C LEU A 265 10.54 -54.32 -17.72
N THR A 266 9.45 -55.09 -17.82
CA THR A 266 8.10 -54.54 -18.05
C THR A 266 7.65 -53.66 -16.89
N ILE A 267 7.84 -54.11 -15.65
CA ILE A 267 7.47 -53.35 -14.45
C ILE A 267 8.33 -52.09 -14.32
N LEU A 268 9.64 -52.19 -14.58
CA LEU A 268 10.55 -51.06 -14.58
C LEU A 268 10.13 -49.99 -15.60
N ALA A 269 9.71 -50.40 -16.81
CA ALA A 269 9.19 -49.49 -17.82
C ALA A 269 7.92 -48.75 -17.36
N PHE A 270 6.96 -49.45 -16.75
CA PHE A 270 5.74 -48.82 -16.20
C PHE A 270 6.04 -47.81 -15.09
N CYS A 271 6.98 -48.12 -14.18
CA CYS A 271 7.38 -47.20 -13.13
C CYS A 271 8.06 -45.94 -13.69
N LEU A 272 8.92 -46.07 -14.71
CA LEU A 272 9.54 -44.92 -15.37
C LEU A 272 8.49 -44.01 -16.03
N VAL A 273 7.53 -44.58 -16.76
CA VAL A 273 6.43 -43.82 -17.37
C VAL A 273 5.62 -43.06 -16.32
N ALA A 274 5.29 -43.71 -15.19
CA ALA A 274 4.56 -43.07 -14.09
C ALA A 274 5.31 -41.86 -13.51
N ILE A 275 6.64 -41.96 -13.35
CA ILE A 275 7.48 -40.85 -12.89
C ILE A 275 7.48 -39.70 -13.90
N PHE A 276 7.59 -39.99 -15.20
CA PHE A 276 7.56 -38.96 -16.24
C PHE A 276 6.20 -38.24 -16.31
N ILE A 277 5.09 -38.96 -16.18
CA ILE A 277 3.74 -38.36 -16.12
C ILE A 277 3.63 -37.44 -14.90
N ALA A 278 4.09 -37.90 -13.73
CA ALA A 278 4.06 -37.10 -12.51
C ALA A 278 4.91 -35.82 -12.64
N LEU A 279 6.06 -35.90 -13.31
CA LEU A 279 6.91 -34.74 -13.59
C LEU A 279 6.22 -33.74 -14.53
N GLY A 280 5.61 -34.23 -15.63
CA GLY A 280 4.87 -33.39 -16.58
C GLY A 280 3.69 -32.66 -15.94
N LEU A 281 2.89 -33.36 -15.13
CA LEU A 281 1.76 -32.77 -14.42
C LEU A 281 2.20 -31.70 -13.41
N SER A 282 3.29 -31.96 -12.68
CA SER A 282 3.88 -31.00 -11.75
C SER A 282 4.34 -29.71 -12.45
N LEU A 283 4.99 -29.82 -13.61
CA LEU A 283 5.43 -28.68 -14.42
C LEU A 283 4.24 -27.86 -14.96
N LEU A 284 3.18 -28.52 -15.43
CA LEU A 284 1.97 -27.85 -15.92
C LEU A 284 1.27 -27.04 -14.82
N LEU A 285 1.10 -27.63 -13.63
CA LEU A 285 0.49 -26.96 -12.49
C LEU A 285 1.35 -25.79 -11.97
N ALA A 286 2.68 -25.96 -11.94
CA ALA A 286 3.59 -24.89 -11.58
C ALA A 286 3.47 -23.69 -12.53
N ARG A 287 3.31 -23.94 -13.84
CA ARG A 287 3.18 -22.90 -14.87
C ARG A 287 1.81 -22.21 -14.84
N ASN A 288 0.72 -22.97 -14.74
CA ASN A 288 -0.63 -22.44 -14.94
C ASN A 288 -1.30 -21.91 -13.64
N VAL A 289 -0.82 -22.32 -12.46
CA VAL A 289 -1.42 -21.92 -11.18
C VAL A 289 -0.42 -21.18 -10.31
N SER A 290 0.72 -21.81 -9.99
CA SER A 290 1.62 -21.27 -8.96
C SER A 290 2.31 -19.97 -9.37
N ARG A 291 2.69 -19.81 -10.65
CA ARG A 291 3.35 -18.59 -11.13
C ARG A 291 2.40 -17.38 -11.14
N PRO A 292 1.21 -17.44 -11.78
CA PRO A 292 0.27 -16.31 -11.78
C PRO A 292 -0.12 -15.83 -10.38
N VAL A 293 -0.44 -16.76 -9.46
CA VAL A 293 -0.80 -16.41 -8.08
C VAL A 293 0.36 -15.73 -7.34
N SER A 294 1.60 -16.20 -7.52
CA SER A 294 2.76 -15.55 -6.90
C SER A 294 2.99 -14.14 -7.43
N THR A 295 2.74 -13.90 -8.73
CA THR A 295 2.82 -12.56 -9.32
C THR A 295 1.76 -11.63 -8.74
N LEU A 296 0.51 -12.10 -8.59
CA LEU A 296 -0.58 -11.35 -7.97
C LEU A 296 -0.25 -10.96 -6.52
N VAL A 297 0.24 -11.89 -5.70
CA VAL A 297 0.65 -11.60 -4.32
C VAL A 297 1.76 -10.55 -4.25
N LYS A 298 2.74 -10.61 -5.17
CA LYS A 298 3.80 -9.59 -5.24
C LYS A 298 3.26 -8.22 -5.63
N ALA A 299 2.28 -8.14 -6.53
CA ALA A 299 1.64 -6.88 -6.90
C ALA A 299 0.86 -6.28 -5.72
N VAL A 300 0.06 -7.08 -5.01
CA VAL A 300 -0.67 -6.62 -3.82
C VAL A 300 0.30 -6.09 -2.75
N ASN A 301 1.42 -6.76 -2.50
CA ASN A 301 2.43 -6.27 -1.55
C ASN A 301 3.11 -4.97 -2.01
N LYS A 302 3.31 -4.76 -3.32
CA LYS A 302 3.82 -3.49 -3.86
C LYS A 302 2.79 -2.36 -3.69
N VAL A 303 1.51 -2.65 -3.90
CA VAL A 303 0.42 -1.69 -3.65
C VAL A 303 0.37 -1.32 -2.17
N ALA A 304 0.51 -2.28 -1.25
CA ALA A 304 0.58 -2.02 0.18
C ALA A 304 1.78 -1.13 0.60
N SER A 305 2.83 -1.06 -0.22
CA SER A 305 3.97 -0.15 -0.03
C SER A 305 3.81 1.22 -0.71
N GLY A 306 2.62 1.58 -1.20
CA GLY A 306 2.31 2.89 -1.78
C GLY A 306 2.69 3.07 -3.26
N SER A 307 3.15 2.00 -3.94
CA SER A 307 3.52 2.04 -5.36
C SER A 307 2.36 1.57 -6.24
N TYR A 308 1.50 2.49 -6.67
CA TYR A 308 0.36 2.23 -7.56
C TYR A 308 0.78 2.34 -9.04
N GLY A 309 0.35 1.39 -9.89
CA GLY A 309 0.48 1.52 -11.36
C GLY A 309 1.05 0.31 -12.10
N ALA A 310 1.30 -0.82 -11.45
CA ALA A 310 1.68 -2.04 -12.16
C ALA A 310 0.44 -2.61 -12.87
N THR A 311 0.42 -2.61 -14.21
CA THR A 311 -0.58 -3.36 -14.98
C THR A 311 -0.32 -4.85 -14.78
N LEU A 312 -1.32 -5.57 -14.29
CA LEU A 312 -1.25 -7.01 -14.09
C LEU A 312 -1.51 -7.74 -15.41
N ASP A 313 -0.53 -7.75 -16.30
CA ASP A 313 -0.51 -8.67 -17.45
C ASP A 313 -0.22 -10.10 -16.95
N ALA A 314 -1.21 -10.73 -16.32
CA ALA A 314 -1.14 -12.13 -15.95
C ALA A 314 -1.97 -12.95 -16.96
N PRO A 315 -1.37 -13.44 -18.07
CA PRO A 315 -2.06 -14.36 -18.97
C PRO A 315 -2.21 -15.70 -18.26
N SER A 316 -3.30 -15.84 -17.51
CA SER A 316 -3.78 -17.11 -16.99
C SER A 316 -4.93 -17.59 -17.86
N ASN A 317 -4.90 -18.86 -18.25
CA ASN A 317 -6.02 -19.51 -18.95
C ASN A 317 -7.15 -19.90 -17.97
N LEU A 318 -6.95 -19.70 -16.67
CA LEU A 318 -7.95 -19.99 -15.63
C LEU A 318 -8.77 -18.74 -15.32
N LYS A 319 -10.09 -18.84 -15.51
CA LYS A 319 -11.05 -17.75 -15.37
C LYS A 319 -10.98 -17.08 -13.99
N GLU A 320 -10.86 -17.88 -12.93
CA GLU A 320 -10.83 -17.42 -11.54
C GLU A 320 -9.59 -16.55 -11.25
N ILE A 321 -8.45 -16.87 -11.86
CA ILE A 321 -7.21 -16.07 -11.71
C ILE A 321 -7.35 -14.75 -12.46
N THR A 322 -7.98 -14.75 -13.63
CA THR A 322 -8.25 -13.53 -14.41
C THR A 322 -9.26 -12.62 -13.71
N GLU A 323 -10.33 -13.19 -13.13
CA GLU A 323 -11.29 -12.44 -12.30
C GLU A 323 -10.60 -11.81 -11.08
N LEU A 324 -9.70 -12.55 -10.41
CA LEU A 324 -8.91 -12.03 -9.30
C LEU A 324 -7.95 -10.91 -9.73
N ALA A 325 -7.28 -11.03 -10.88
CA ALA A 325 -6.42 -9.98 -11.43
C ALA A 325 -7.20 -8.68 -11.69
N ASN A 326 -8.36 -8.79 -12.34
CA ASN A 326 -9.23 -7.65 -12.62
C ASN A 326 -9.73 -6.97 -11.33
N ALA A 327 -10.08 -7.74 -10.30
CA ALA A 327 -10.51 -7.21 -9.02
C ALA A 327 -9.39 -6.42 -8.31
N VAL A 328 -8.14 -6.91 -8.36
CA VAL A 328 -6.98 -6.22 -7.80
C VAL A 328 -6.67 -4.93 -8.56
N ASP A 329 -6.75 -4.94 -9.90
CA ASP A 329 -6.55 -3.74 -10.72
C ASP A 329 -7.61 -2.67 -10.43
N SER A 330 -8.89 -3.07 -10.35
CA SER A 330 -9.99 -2.17 -10.00
C SER A 330 -9.83 -1.56 -8.60
N MET A 331 -9.37 -2.36 -7.63
CA MET A 331 -9.08 -1.89 -6.28
C MET A 331 -7.94 -0.87 -6.28
N GLN A 332 -6.84 -1.15 -6.99
CA GLN A 332 -5.69 -0.25 -7.12
C GLN A 332 -6.10 1.10 -7.73
N ALA A 333 -6.89 1.08 -8.80
CA ALA A 333 -7.41 2.28 -9.43
C ALA A 333 -8.31 3.09 -8.48
N SER A 334 -9.16 2.41 -7.71
CA SER A 334 -10.05 3.04 -6.73
C SER A 334 -9.28 3.69 -5.58
N ILE A 335 -8.25 3.02 -5.03
CA ILE A 335 -7.41 3.58 -3.97
C ILE A 335 -6.65 4.80 -4.48
N LYS A 336 -6.00 4.70 -5.65
CA LYS A 336 -5.28 5.83 -6.26
C LYS A 336 -6.19 7.03 -6.51
N SER A 337 -7.41 6.80 -7.01
CA SER A 337 -8.40 7.86 -7.21
C SER A 337 -8.80 8.53 -5.89
N ARG A 338 -9.04 7.74 -4.82
CA ARG A 338 -9.35 8.27 -3.48
C ARG A 338 -8.20 9.06 -2.88
N GLU A 339 -6.97 8.57 -2.97
CA GLU A 339 -5.79 9.30 -2.48
C GLU A 339 -5.59 10.61 -3.23
N ASN A 340 -5.74 10.61 -4.56
CA ASN A 340 -5.69 11.84 -5.35
C ASN A 340 -6.79 12.82 -4.93
N HIS A 341 -8.00 12.31 -4.66
CA HIS A 341 -9.12 13.14 -4.19
C HIS A 341 -8.87 13.72 -2.79
N ILE A 342 -8.35 12.90 -1.87
CA ILE A 342 -7.98 13.34 -0.51
C ILE A 342 -6.88 14.39 -0.58
N ARG A 343 -5.84 14.16 -1.39
CA ARG A 343 -4.76 15.14 -1.58
C ARG A 343 -5.29 16.44 -2.17
N TYR A 344 -6.13 16.35 -3.20
CA TYR A 344 -6.77 17.52 -3.79
C TYR A 344 -7.58 18.30 -2.75
N GLN A 345 -8.41 17.63 -1.93
CA GLN A 345 -9.18 18.27 -0.85
C GLN A 345 -8.29 18.86 0.27
N ALA A 346 -7.14 18.23 0.55
CA ALA A 346 -6.20 18.72 1.55
C ALA A 346 -5.42 19.96 1.08
N GLU A 347 -5.30 20.16 -0.24
CA GLU A 347 -4.51 21.23 -0.84
C GLU A 347 -5.37 22.32 -1.51
N HIS A 348 -6.64 22.06 -1.82
CA HIS A 348 -7.52 22.97 -2.57
C HIS A 348 -8.79 23.33 -1.80
N ASP A 349 -9.32 24.53 -2.07
CA ASP A 349 -10.66 24.94 -1.65
C ASP A 349 -11.71 24.30 -2.58
N VAL A 350 -12.63 23.53 -2.00
CA VAL A 350 -13.62 22.73 -2.75
C VAL A 350 -14.61 23.61 -3.54
N LEU A 351 -14.84 24.85 -3.10
CA LEU A 351 -15.79 25.75 -3.75
C LEU A 351 -15.22 26.37 -5.03
N THR A 352 -14.00 26.90 -4.94
CA THR A 352 -13.36 27.71 -5.99
C THR A 352 -12.38 26.93 -6.85
N GLY A 353 -11.86 25.80 -6.34
CA GLY A 353 -10.78 25.06 -7.00
C GLY A 353 -9.42 25.74 -6.93
N LEU A 354 -9.30 26.87 -6.22
CA LEU A 354 -7.99 27.45 -5.86
C LEU A 354 -7.29 26.56 -4.83
N PHE A 355 -5.99 26.81 -4.59
CA PHE A 355 -5.34 26.24 -3.42
C PHE A 355 -6.01 26.73 -2.13
N ASN A 356 -5.85 25.99 -1.05
CA ASN A 356 -6.30 26.42 0.27
C ASN A 356 -5.13 27.02 1.07
N ARG A 357 -5.46 27.55 2.24
CA ARG A 357 -4.48 28.11 3.17
C ARG A 357 -3.34 27.14 3.53
N ASN A 358 -3.64 25.87 3.77
CA ASN A 358 -2.63 24.88 4.18
C ASN A 358 -1.58 24.64 3.08
N TYR A 359 -2.00 24.57 1.82
CA TYR A 359 -1.06 24.47 0.69
C TYR A 359 -0.19 25.74 0.59
N VAL A 360 -0.81 26.92 0.67
CA VAL A 360 -0.09 28.17 0.42
C VAL A 360 0.92 28.51 1.52
N GLU A 361 0.65 28.10 2.77
CA GLU A 361 1.59 28.18 3.89
C GLU A 361 2.88 27.39 3.59
N GLY A 362 2.73 26.11 3.20
CA GLY A 362 3.87 25.28 2.84
C GLY A 362 4.59 25.74 1.56
N PHE A 363 3.83 26.19 0.55
CA PHE A 363 4.39 26.74 -0.69
C PHE A 363 5.25 27.97 -0.40
N PHE A 364 4.72 28.94 0.36
CA PHE A 364 5.45 30.15 0.73
C PHE A 364 6.75 29.84 1.48
N GLU A 365 6.69 28.97 2.50
CA GLU A 365 7.87 28.57 3.25
C GLU A 365 8.91 27.86 2.37
N SER A 366 8.47 26.99 1.45
CA SER A 366 9.37 26.29 0.53
C SER A 366 10.07 27.22 -0.45
N GLU A 367 9.36 28.21 -1.00
CA GLU A 367 9.92 29.17 -1.95
C GLU A 367 10.90 30.13 -1.26
N LEU A 368 10.62 30.54 -0.01
CA LEU A 368 11.57 31.33 0.79
C LEU A 368 12.83 30.53 1.17
N GLN A 369 12.72 29.23 1.44
CA GLN A 369 13.88 28.37 1.66
C GLN A 369 14.78 28.24 0.42
N GLU A 370 14.20 28.39 -0.77
CA GLU A 370 14.94 28.47 -2.04
C GLU A 370 15.46 29.89 -2.35
N GLU A 371 15.42 30.81 -1.37
CA GLU A 371 15.86 32.22 -1.50
C GLU A 371 15.17 32.98 -2.65
N ARG A 372 13.92 32.62 -2.98
CA ARG A 372 13.15 33.32 -4.02
C ARG A 372 12.45 34.56 -3.47
N GLU A 373 12.45 35.62 -4.27
CA GLU A 373 11.65 36.82 -4.02
C GLU A 373 10.22 36.58 -4.50
N LEU A 374 9.24 36.96 -3.67
CA LEU A 374 7.82 36.76 -3.93
C LEU A 374 7.07 38.05 -3.65
N GLN A 375 6.16 38.42 -4.56
CA GLN A 375 5.12 39.39 -4.25
C GLN A 375 3.84 38.65 -3.87
N VAL A 376 3.30 38.98 -2.70
CA VAL A 376 2.04 38.47 -2.20
C VAL A 376 0.99 39.58 -2.29
N VAL A 377 -0.11 39.30 -2.98
CA VAL A 377 -1.26 40.20 -3.12
C VAL A 377 -2.47 39.53 -2.48
N ALA A 378 -2.94 40.07 -1.36
CA ALA A 378 -4.21 39.66 -0.76
C ALA A 378 -5.34 40.50 -1.30
N ILE A 379 -6.36 39.83 -1.81
CA ILE A 379 -7.49 40.38 -2.52
C ILE A 379 -8.73 40.11 -1.67
N THR A 380 -9.38 41.16 -1.21
CA THR A 380 -10.58 41.06 -0.37
C THR A 380 -11.79 41.63 -1.09
N VAL A 381 -12.85 40.84 -1.20
CA VAL A 381 -14.15 41.30 -1.73
C VAL A 381 -14.82 42.22 -0.70
N ILE A 382 -14.90 43.50 -1.01
CA ILE A 382 -15.49 44.51 -0.14
C ILE A 382 -17.00 44.24 -0.04
N GLY A 383 -17.51 44.16 1.20
CA GLY A 383 -18.94 43.92 1.43
C GLY A 383 -19.40 42.51 1.05
N PHE A 384 -18.52 41.50 1.06
CA PHE A 384 -18.91 40.12 0.74
C PHE A 384 -20.07 39.59 1.57
N ARG A 385 -20.15 39.98 2.86
CA ARG A 385 -21.31 39.66 3.71
C ARG A 385 -22.59 40.30 3.18
N THR A 386 -22.55 41.56 2.77
CA THR A 386 -23.67 42.26 2.14
C THR A 386 -24.11 41.56 0.85
N ILE A 387 -23.17 41.01 0.06
CA ILE A 387 -23.51 40.19 -1.11
C ILE A 387 -24.31 38.95 -0.69
N ASN A 388 -23.88 38.25 0.37
CA ASN A 388 -24.61 37.09 0.90
C ASN A 388 -25.99 37.46 1.46
N ASP A 389 -26.09 38.59 2.16
CA ASP A 389 -27.32 39.03 2.82
C ASP A 389 -28.35 39.54 1.79
N LEU A 390 -27.92 40.22 0.71
CA LEU A 390 -28.80 40.75 -0.33
C LEU A 390 -29.12 39.75 -1.44
N TYR A 391 -28.13 38.98 -1.90
CA TYR A 391 -28.28 38.08 -3.05
C TYR A 391 -28.32 36.60 -2.67
N GLY A 392 -28.07 36.25 -1.41
CA GLY A 392 -28.05 34.88 -0.92
C GLY A 392 -26.72 34.15 -1.11
N TYR A 393 -26.46 33.16 -0.27
CA TYR A 393 -25.19 32.40 -0.23
C TYR A 393 -24.80 31.76 -1.57
N SER A 394 -25.75 31.23 -2.34
CA SER A 394 -25.46 30.64 -3.66
C SER A 394 -24.85 31.66 -4.64
N ASN A 395 -25.29 32.92 -4.56
CA ASN A 395 -24.77 34.00 -5.39
C ASN A 395 -23.42 34.52 -4.87
N GLY A 396 -23.20 34.52 -3.55
CA GLY A 396 -21.88 34.75 -2.97
C GLY A 396 -20.88 33.68 -3.41
N ASP A 397 -21.27 32.41 -3.41
CA ASP A 397 -20.47 31.28 -3.90
C ASP A 397 -20.11 31.44 -5.38
N ASN A 398 -21.06 31.83 -6.22
CA ASN A 398 -20.81 32.11 -7.64
C ASN A 398 -19.87 33.31 -7.84
N THR A 399 -19.96 34.32 -6.96
CA THR A 399 -19.04 35.47 -6.96
C THR A 399 -17.61 35.00 -6.73
N LEU A 400 -17.38 34.13 -5.74
CA LEU A 400 -16.04 33.60 -5.46
C LEU A 400 -15.51 32.71 -6.57
N LYS A 401 -16.36 31.87 -7.18
CA LYS A 401 -15.98 31.06 -8.34
C LYS A 401 -15.56 31.92 -9.52
N ALA A 402 -16.32 32.96 -9.84
CA ALA A 402 -15.99 33.86 -10.94
C ALA A 402 -14.66 34.59 -10.70
N LEU A 403 -14.41 35.04 -9.47
CA LEU A 403 -13.13 35.67 -9.11
C LEU A 403 -11.96 34.69 -9.21
N ALA A 404 -12.14 33.46 -8.72
CA ALA A 404 -11.15 32.41 -8.85
C ALA A 404 -10.82 32.09 -10.31
N GLU A 405 -11.83 31.92 -11.18
CA GLU A 405 -11.63 31.67 -12.61
C GLU A 405 -10.90 32.82 -13.32
N ARG A 406 -11.19 34.07 -12.92
CA ARG A 406 -10.50 35.26 -13.44
C ARG A 406 -9.04 35.30 -13.00
N LEU A 407 -8.78 34.99 -11.72
CA LEU A 407 -7.44 35.02 -11.15
C LEU A 407 -6.55 33.87 -11.64
N GLN A 408 -7.10 32.67 -11.85
CA GLN A 408 -6.36 31.52 -12.41
C GLN A 408 -5.78 31.78 -13.81
N ARG A 409 -6.25 32.80 -14.53
CA ARG A 409 -5.70 33.20 -15.84
C ARG A 409 -4.40 34.01 -15.72
N TRP A 410 -4.07 34.48 -14.52
CA TRP A 410 -2.83 35.20 -14.25
C TRP A 410 -1.70 34.22 -13.91
N PRO A 411 -0.46 34.48 -14.36
CA PRO A 411 0.68 33.62 -14.05
C PRO A 411 1.04 33.75 -12.57
N GLY A 412 0.70 32.75 -11.77
CA GLY A 412 1.02 32.74 -10.33
C GLY A 412 0.24 31.68 -9.56
N THR A 413 0.52 31.60 -8.26
CA THR A 413 -0.16 30.70 -7.34
C THR A 413 -1.29 31.44 -6.65
N SER A 414 -2.51 30.93 -6.75
CA SER A 414 -3.69 31.54 -6.13
C SER A 414 -4.31 30.62 -5.09
N ALA A 415 -4.66 31.17 -3.93
CA ALA A 415 -5.27 30.42 -2.84
C ALA A 415 -6.47 31.15 -2.25
N ARG A 416 -7.51 30.45 -1.84
CA ARG A 416 -8.58 31.02 -1.03
C ARG A 416 -8.27 30.80 0.45
N LEU A 417 -8.37 31.86 1.25
CA LEU A 417 -8.10 31.80 2.69
C LEU A 417 -9.38 31.50 3.47
N ALA A 418 -10.29 32.47 3.52
CA ALA A 418 -11.59 32.35 4.16
C ALA A 418 -12.55 33.41 3.60
N GLY A 419 -13.87 33.17 3.69
CA GLY A 419 -14.87 34.15 3.26
C GLY A 419 -14.65 34.63 1.81
N GLY A 420 -14.49 35.95 1.66
CA GLY A 420 -14.18 36.64 0.41
C GLY A 420 -12.72 37.05 0.23
N GLU A 421 -11.79 36.37 0.91
CA GLU A 421 -10.35 36.64 0.86
C GLU A 421 -9.63 35.61 -0.03
N ILE A 422 -8.89 36.13 -1.01
CA ILE A 422 -8.11 35.36 -1.98
C ILE A 422 -6.67 35.89 -1.95
N LEU A 423 -5.70 35.00 -1.95
CA LEU A 423 -4.28 35.30 -2.04
C LEU A 423 -3.79 35.01 -3.46
N TYR A 424 -2.97 35.90 -4.00
CA TYR A 424 -2.21 35.70 -5.23
C TYR A 424 -0.73 35.89 -4.93
N ILE A 425 0.09 34.91 -5.33
CA ILE A 425 1.54 34.90 -5.11
C ILE A 425 2.23 34.76 -6.46
N THR A 426 3.20 35.63 -6.73
CA THR A 426 4.00 35.62 -7.96
C THR A 426 5.47 35.89 -7.65
N GLN A 427 6.36 35.30 -8.44
CA GLN A 427 7.80 35.63 -8.44
C GLN A 427 8.07 36.88 -9.29
N ASP A 428 7.25 37.12 -10.32
CA ASP A 428 7.32 38.30 -11.16
C ASP A 428 6.47 39.40 -10.51
N SER A 429 7.11 40.27 -9.73
CA SER A 429 6.46 41.37 -9.01
C SER A 429 5.63 42.24 -9.97
N LEU A 430 4.33 42.39 -9.68
CA LEU A 430 3.43 43.22 -10.46
C LEU A 430 3.70 44.71 -10.20
N ASN A 431 3.77 45.47 -11.28
CA ASN A 431 3.77 46.93 -11.23
C ASN A 431 2.34 47.49 -11.01
N ASP A 432 2.23 48.80 -10.80
CA ASP A 432 0.94 49.43 -10.48
C ASP A 432 -0.08 49.30 -11.62
N ASP A 433 0.33 49.43 -12.88
CA ASP A 433 -0.55 49.24 -14.06
C ASP A 433 -1.12 47.81 -14.14
N GLN A 434 -0.29 46.81 -13.79
CA GLN A 434 -0.70 45.41 -13.75
C GLN A 434 -1.67 45.14 -12.59
N LEU A 435 -1.43 45.71 -11.41
CA LEU A 435 -2.35 45.61 -10.27
C LEU A 435 -3.70 46.27 -10.59
N GLU A 436 -3.69 47.42 -11.27
CA GLU A 436 -4.90 48.10 -11.71
C GLU A 436 -5.67 47.27 -12.75
N THR A 437 -4.94 46.66 -13.70
CA THR A 437 -5.52 45.72 -14.67
C THR A 437 -6.15 44.50 -13.98
N LEU A 438 -5.45 43.93 -13.00
CA LEU A 438 -5.97 42.81 -12.21
C LEU A 438 -7.25 43.21 -11.46
N LYS A 439 -7.27 44.39 -10.84
CA LYS A 439 -8.47 44.93 -10.19
C LYS A 439 -9.63 45.04 -11.16
N HIS A 440 -9.42 45.66 -12.33
CA HIS A 440 -10.47 45.82 -13.35
C HIS A 440 -11.05 44.49 -13.82
N ILE A 441 -10.21 43.45 -13.94
CA ILE A 441 -10.67 42.10 -14.30
C ILE A 441 -11.51 41.50 -13.17
N LEU A 442 -11.05 41.61 -11.92
CA LEU A 442 -11.73 41.03 -10.75
C LEU A 442 -13.06 41.71 -10.45
N GLU A 443 -13.17 43.01 -10.68
CA GLU A 443 -14.38 43.81 -10.42
C GLU A 443 -15.44 43.75 -11.53
N GLN A 444 -15.20 43.02 -12.63
CA GLN A 444 -16.25 42.82 -13.62
C GLN A 444 -17.51 42.24 -12.96
N PRO A 445 -18.73 42.71 -13.28
CA PRO A 445 -19.94 42.18 -12.66
C PRO A 445 -20.02 40.66 -12.79
N VAL A 446 -20.48 39.99 -11.73
CA VAL A 446 -20.71 38.54 -11.76
C VAL A 446 -22.16 38.31 -12.17
N GLU A 447 -22.35 37.74 -13.35
CA GLU A 447 -23.66 37.33 -13.83
C GLU A 447 -24.03 35.99 -13.19
N SER A 448 -25.10 36.00 -12.39
CA SER A 448 -25.65 34.79 -11.78
C SER A 448 -27.16 34.78 -12.03
N ASN A 449 -27.62 33.84 -12.86
CA ASN A 449 -28.98 33.78 -13.40
C ASN A 449 -29.36 35.01 -14.25
N LEU A 450 -30.13 35.94 -13.70
CA LEU A 450 -30.64 37.17 -14.34
C LEU A 450 -30.22 38.44 -13.55
N ILE A 451 -29.28 38.30 -12.63
CA ILE A 451 -28.80 39.39 -11.76
C ILE A 451 -27.33 39.61 -12.05
N ALA A 452 -26.94 40.87 -12.22
CA ALA A 452 -25.55 41.29 -12.27
C ALA A 452 -25.13 41.75 -10.87
N ILE A 453 -24.23 41.01 -10.23
CA ILE A 453 -23.74 41.31 -8.89
C ILE A 453 -22.53 42.24 -9.04
N PRO A 454 -22.58 43.50 -8.53
CA PRO A 454 -21.43 44.37 -8.54
C PRO A 454 -20.37 43.85 -7.56
N VAL A 455 -19.12 43.80 -7.99
CA VAL A 455 -17.99 43.37 -7.16
C VAL A 455 -17.00 44.52 -7.04
N LYS A 456 -16.56 44.79 -5.81
CA LYS A 456 -15.42 45.67 -5.52
C LYS A 456 -14.39 44.90 -4.74
N VAL A 457 -13.11 45.13 -5.02
CA VAL A 457 -12.01 44.47 -4.32
C VAL A 457 -11.02 45.49 -3.76
N ALA A 458 -10.49 45.19 -2.58
CA ALA A 458 -9.31 45.85 -2.01
C ALA A 458 -8.11 44.91 -2.12
N MET A 459 -6.92 45.48 -2.33
CA MET A 459 -5.67 44.74 -2.50
C MET A 459 -4.62 45.17 -1.47
N ALA A 460 -4.03 44.20 -0.79
CA ALA A 460 -2.89 44.38 0.09
C ALA A 460 -1.66 43.71 -0.51
N VAL A 461 -0.58 44.46 -0.70
CA VAL A 461 0.64 44.00 -1.36
C VAL A 461 1.80 43.94 -0.37
N ILE A 462 2.47 42.79 -0.33
CA ILE A 462 3.60 42.50 0.55
C ILE A 462 4.74 41.93 -0.30
N GLN A 463 5.96 42.43 -0.11
CA GLN A 463 7.15 41.94 -0.81
C GLN A 463 7.96 41.04 0.13
N CYS A 464 8.15 39.78 -0.22
CA CYS A 464 8.87 38.80 0.59
C CYS A 464 10.21 38.43 -0.08
N PRO A 465 11.30 38.20 0.68
CA PRO A 465 11.36 38.14 2.14
C PRO A 465 11.50 39.50 2.86
N GLN A 466 11.54 40.63 2.13
CA GLN A 466 11.77 41.97 2.71
C GLN A 466 10.79 42.33 3.85
N ASP A 467 9.51 42.11 3.61
CA ASP A 467 8.42 42.48 4.51
C ASP A 467 7.97 41.31 5.38
N ALA A 468 8.22 40.05 5.01
CA ALA A 468 7.88 38.89 5.84
C ALA A 468 8.78 37.68 5.52
N THR A 469 9.22 36.99 6.57
CA THR A 469 10.13 35.83 6.46
C THR A 469 9.48 34.50 6.88
N THR A 470 8.29 34.57 7.48
CA THR A 470 7.49 33.40 7.87
C THR A 470 6.04 33.56 7.42
N SER A 471 5.34 32.44 7.24
CA SER A 471 3.92 32.42 6.90
C SER A 471 3.07 33.17 7.93
N GLU A 472 3.37 33.02 9.23
CA GLU A 472 2.71 33.73 10.32
C GLU A 472 2.90 35.26 10.22
N GLU A 473 4.13 35.71 9.95
CA GLU A 473 4.42 37.14 9.76
C GLU A 473 3.69 37.70 8.54
N LEU A 474 3.68 36.95 7.43
CA LEU A 474 2.97 37.30 6.21
C LEU A 474 1.48 37.52 6.48
N PHE A 475 0.78 36.54 7.07
CA PHE A 475 -0.67 36.68 7.31
C PHE A 475 -1.00 37.78 8.31
N ARG A 476 -0.16 37.99 9.34
CA ARG A 476 -0.35 39.09 10.29
C ARG A 476 -0.25 40.45 9.59
N LYS A 477 0.81 40.66 8.81
CA LYS A 477 1.02 41.92 8.07
C LYS A 477 -0.03 42.12 6.98
N MET A 478 -0.43 41.03 6.31
CA MET A 478 -1.52 41.02 5.33
C MET A 478 -2.82 41.53 5.93
N ASN A 479 -3.20 41.07 7.13
CA ASN A 479 -4.40 41.55 7.80
C ASN A 479 -4.35 43.05 8.09
N ILE A 480 -3.19 43.57 8.52
CA ILE A 480 -2.98 45.00 8.80
C ILE A 480 -3.16 45.83 7.53
N VAL A 481 -2.55 45.40 6.42
CA VAL A 481 -2.58 46.13 5.15
C VAL A 481 -3.94 46.03 4.48
N THR A 482 -4.57 44.85 4.51
CA THR A 482 -5.94 44.64 4.02
C THR A 482 -6.92 45.52 4.76
N ASP A 483 -6.76 45.62 6.08
CA ASP A 483 -7.60 46.50 6.89
C ASP A 483 -7.42 47.97 6.50
N GLU A 484 -6.20 48.46 6.33
CA GLU A 484 -5.95 49.82 5.83
C GLU A 484 -6.55 50.03 4.44
N ALA A 485 -6.47 49.04 3.54
CA ALA A 485 -7.07 49.11 2.20
C ALA A 485 -8.60 49.14 2.22
N ILE A 486 -9.24 48.60 3.26
CA ILE A 486 -10.71 48.64 3.40
C ILE A 486 -11.19 49.98 3.99
N HIS A 487 -10.42 50.56 4.91
CA HIS A 487 -10.81 51.78 5.65
C HIS A 487 -10.26 53.07 5.05
N SER A 488 -9.33 52.98 4.09
CA SER A 488 -8.88 54.13 3.29
C SER A 488 -9.59 54.15 1.94
N ASP A 489 -9.58 55.31 1.26
CA ASP A 489 -10.05 55.41 -0.13
C ASP A 489 -9.11 54.72 -1.15
N SER A 490 -8.08 54.01 -0.68
CA SER A 490 -7.10 53.33 -1.53
C SER A 490 -7.50 51.89 -1.80
N TRP A 491 -7.75 51.56 -3.07
CA TRP A 491 -8.03 50.19 -3.50
C TRP A 491 -6.81 49.26 -3.41
N CYS A 492 -5.59 49.81 -3.35
CA CYS A 492 -4.36 49.06 -3.17
C CYS A 492 -3.48 49.72 -2.12
N VAL A 493 -3.01 48.95 -1.15
CA VAL A 493 -2.07 49.40 -0.11
C VAL A 493 -0.87 48.45 -0.08
N ARG A 494 0.32 49.02 -0.05
CA ARG A 494 1.58 48.28 0.12
C ARG A 494 1.97 48.30 1.59
N TYR A 495 2.51 47.20 2.10
CA TYR A 495 3.01 47.15 3.48
C TYR A 495 4.06 48.24 3.73
N ARG A 496 3.95 48.90 4.88
CA ARG A 496 4.97 49.77 5.46
C ARG A 496 4.92 49.64 6.98
N THR A 497 6.05 49.81 7.66
CA THR A 497 6.14 49.64 9.11
C THR A 497 5.20 50.55 9.88
N GLU A 498 4.96 51.77 9.39
CA GLU A 498 4.07 52.76 10.03
C GLU A 498 2.60 52.29 10.08
N LEU A 499 2.19 51.37 9.19
CA LEU A 499 0.84 50.80 9.21
C LEU A 499 0.60 49.93 10.44
N GLU A 500 1.63 49.26 10.96
CA GLU A 500 1.50 48.45 12.17
C GLU A 500 1.23 49.33 13.39
N ASP A 501 1.96 50.43 13.51
CA ASP A 501 1.80 51.39 14.60
C ASP A 501 0.39 52.01 14.58
N LYS A 502 -0.08 52.41 13.38
CA LYS A 502 -1.44 52.94 13.19
C LYS A 502 -2.51 51.90 13.57
N TYR A 503 -2.35 50.66 13.13
CA TYR A 503 -3.28 49.57 13.45
C TYR A 503 -3.33 49.29 14.96
N ASN A 504 -2.16 49.21 15.61
CA ASN A 504 -2.06 48.99 17.06
C ASN A 504 -2.63 50.16 17.86
N ARG A 505 -2.41 51.41 17.42
CA ARG A 505 -3.01 52.60 18.04
C ARG A 505 -4.53 52.57 17.95
N ARG A 506 -5.08 52.23 16.78
CA ARG A 506 -6.52 52.10 16.57
C ARG A 506 -7.15 51.00 17.43
N LEU A 507 -6.52 49.83 17.50
CA LEU A 507 -6.98 48.72 18.34
C LEU A 507 -7.00 49.12 19.82
N SER A 508 -5.94 49.82 20.26
CA SER A 508 -5.81 50.34 21.63
C SER A 508 -6.92 51.35 21.94
N ILE A 509 -7.16 52.33 21.07
CA ILE A 509 -8.27 53.29 21.20
C ILE A 509 -9.62 52.58 21.24
N THR A 510 -9.88 51.65 20.32
CA THR A 510 -11.15 50.91 20.26
C THR A 510 -11.42 50.17 21.58
N THR A 511 -10.39 49.53 22.13
CA THR A 511 -10.49 48.75 23.37
C THR A 511 -10.72 49.66 24.58
N GLU A 512 -9.94 50.73 24.71
CA GLU A 512 -10.04 51.66 25.83
C GLU A 512 -11.33 52.49 25.76
N LEU A 513 -11.77 52.92 24.57
CA LEU A 513 -13.02 53.65 24.39
C LEU A 513 -14.23 52.78 24.78
N LYS A 514 -14.26 51.51 24.37
CA LYS A 514 -15.29 50.56 24.83
C LYS A 514 -15.33 50.46 26.36
N ARG A 515 -14.15 50.45 27.00
CA ARG A 515 -14.06 50.41 28.48
C ARG A 515 -14.57 51.70 29.10
N ALA A 516 -14.17 52.86 28.59
CA ALA A 516 -14.57 54.17 29.09
C ALA A 516 -16.09 54.39 28.96
N LEU A 517 -16.71 53.93 27.85
CA LEU A 517 -18.16 54.01 27.64
C LEU A 517 -18.95 53.05 28.53
N ALA A 518 -18.37 51.89 28.89
CA ALA A 518 -19.01 50.89 29.74
C ALA A 518 -18.84 51.19 31.25
N SER A 519 -17.85 52.00 31.63
CA SER A 519 -17.53 52.34 33.01
C SER A 519 -18.14 53.70 33.40
N GLN A 520 -18.33 53.93 34.70
CA GLN A 520 -18.62 55.28 35.23
C GLN A 520 -17.33 56.07 35.52
N GLN A 521 -16.24 55.78 34.80
CA GLN A 521 -14.97 56.48 35.02
C GLN A 521 -15.04 57.89 34.43
N ASN A 522 -14.48 58.87 35.14
CA ASN A 522 -14.39 60.27 34.69
C ASN A 522 -13.32 60.49 33.61
N GLU A 523 -13.17 59.58 32.63
CA GLU A 523 -12.22 59.72 31.52
C GLU A 523 -12.79 60.56 30.37
N LEU A 524 -14.12 60.49 30.18
CA LEU A 524 -14.85 61.31 29.22
C LEU A 524 -15.43 62.53 29.93
N SER A 525 -15.33 63.69 29.29
CA SER A 525 -15.85 64.95 29.80
C SER A 525 -16.36 65.84 28.67
N MET A 526 -17.36 66.68 28.94
CA MET A 526 -17.80 67.71 28.02
C MET A 526 -17.14 69.04 28.35
N VAL A 527 -16.69 69.74 27.32
CA VAL A 527 -16.32 71.15 27.37
C VAL A 527 -17.20 71.93 26.39
N TYR A 528 -17.39 73.21 26.64
CA TYR A 528 -18.33 74.07 25.93
C TYR A 528 -17.59 75.27 25.37
N GLN A 529 -17.76 75.54 24.07
CA GLN A 529 -17.19 76.73 23.44
C GLN A 529 -18.29 77.76 23.17
N PRO A 530 -18.24 78.96 23.78
CA PRO A 530 -19.23 80.01 23.56
C PRO A 530 -19.24 80.54 22.12
N LYS A 531 -20.44 80.79 21.61
CA LYS A 531 -20.73 81.47 20.33
C LYS A 531 -21.40 82.82 20.62
N ILE A 532 -20.92 83.88 19.98
CA ILE A 532 -21.37 85.26 20.23
C ILE A 532 -22.16 85.76 19.04
N ASP A 533 -23.32 86.37 19.32
CA ASP A 533 -24.10 87.11 18.33
C ASP A 533 -23.40 88.46 18.06
N LEU A 534 -23.04 88.74 16.80
CA LEU A 534 -22.26 89.92 16.42
C LEU A 534 -23.03 91.25 16.52
N GLN A 535 -24.36 91.20 16.59
CA GLN A 535 -25.19 92.41 16.73
C GLN A 535 -25.26 92.85 18.20
N THR A 536 -25.51 91.89 19.09
CA THR A 536 -25.65 92.13 20.54
C THR A 536 -24.32 92.07 21.28
N MET A 537 -23.31 91.41 20.70
CA MET A 537 -22.05 91.04 21.34
C MET A 537 -22.24 90.18 22.59
N LYS A 538 -23.33 89.40 22.64
CA LYS A 538 -23.68 88.53 23.76
C LYS A 538 -23.65 87.06 23.35
N VAL A 539 -23.39 86.17 24.32
CA VAL A 539 -23.48 84.72 24.12
C VAL A 539 -24.90 84.35 23.72
N CYS A 540 -25.05 83.70 22.57
CA CYS A 540 -26.34 83.23 22.07
C CYS A 540 -26.43 81.71 22.03
N SER A 541 -25.31 81.02 21.82
CA SER A 541 -25.22 79.58 21.78
C SER A 541 -23.85 79.07 22.21
N MET A 542 -23.69 77.75 22.34
CA MET A 542 -22.44 77.11 22.73
C MET A 542 -22.26 75.82 21.96
N GLU A 543 -21.04 75.46 21.57
CA GLU A 543 -20.76 74.14 21.03
C GLU A 543 -20.32 73.17 22.12
N ALA A 544 -20.97 72.01 22.21
CA ALA A 544 -20.63 70.95 23.13
C ALA A 544 -19.59 70.01 22.50
N LEU A 545 -18.40 69.97 23.10
CA LEU A 545 -17.25 69.25 22.57
C LEU A 545 -16.79 68.19 23.57
N ILE A 546 -16.75 66.94 23.11
CA ILE A 546 -16.26 65.83 23.93
C ILE A 546 -14.74 65.87 24.07
N ARG A 547 -14.23 65.50 25.25
CA ARG A 547 -12.80 65.32 25.53
C ARG A 547 -12.58 63.96 26.17
N TRP A 548 -11.54 63.27 25.71
CA TRP A 548 -11.15 61.98 26.25
C TRP A 548 -9.74 62.02 26.81
N ASN A 549 -9.64 61.88 28.13
CA ASN A 549 -8.39 61.76 28.85
C ASN A 549 -8.32 60.34 29.43
N ASN A 550 -7.79 59.42 28.64
CA ASN A 550 -7.67 58.02 29.06
C ASN A 550 -6.46 57.84 29.99
N SER A 551 -6.63 56.98 30.98
CA SER A 551 -5.58 56.68 31.98
C SER A 551 -4.32 56.04 31.40
N VAL A 552 -4.40 55.36 30.26
CA VAL A 552 -3.28 54.66 29.60
C VAL A 552 -2.76 55.44 28.39
N LEU A 553 -3.66 55.92 27.53
CA LEU A 553 -3.34 56.58 26.26
C LEU A 553 -3.07 58.08 26.41
N GLY A 554 -3.38 58.67 27.58
CA GLY A 554 -3.33 60.11 27.79
C GLY A 554 -4.50 60.84 27.12
N PHE A 555 -4.27 62.10 26.72
CA PHE A 555 -5.23 62.84 25.93
C PHE A 555 -5.32 62.25 24.52
N VAL A 556 -6.52 61.84 24.12
CA VAL A 556 -6.80 61.35 22.77
C VAL A 556 -7.62 62.42 22.04
N PRO A 557 -7.13 62.98 20.92
CA PRO A 557 -7.86 63.98 20.15
C PRO A 557 -9.25 63.49 19.71
N PRO A 558 -10.29 64.35 19.76
CA PRO A 558 -11.63 64.03 19.27
C PRO A 558 -11.63 63.46 17.86
N ASP A 559 -10.96 64.12 16.93
CA ASP A 559 -10.87 63.69 15.53
C ASP A 559 -10.32 62.26 15.41
N GLU A 560 -9.35 61.88 16.27
CA GLU A 560 -8.78 60.52 16.27
C GLU A 560 -9.78 59.49 16.77
N PHE A 561 -10.35 59.67 17.97
CA PHE A 561 -11.20 58.62 18.56
C PHE A 561 -12.61 58.57 17.98
N ILE A 562 -13.14 59.68 17.44
CA ILE A 562 -14.46 59.72 16.80
C ILE A 562 -14.41 58.93 15.49
N THR A 563 -13.43 59.18 14.63
CA THR A 563 -13.25 58.38 13.39
C THR A 563 -13.08 56.89 13.72
N ILE A 564 -12.32 56.56 14.77
CA ILE A 564 -12.15 55.16 15.19
C ILE A 564 -13.46 54.59 15.76
N ALA A 565 -14.25 55.39 16.49
CA ALA A 565 -15.55 54.99 16.98
C ALA A 565 -16.52 54.69 15.84
N GLU A 566 -16.53 55.49 14.78
CA GLU A 566 -17.37 55.26 13.60
C GLU A 566 -16.97 53.97 12.87
N GLN A 567 -15.66 53.77 12.64
CA GLN A 567 -15.13 52.54 12.01
C GLN A 567 -15.40 51.30 12.87
N ALA A 568 -15.32 51.42 14.20
CA ALA A 568 -15.55 50.33 15.13
C ALA A 568 -17.03 50.08 15.46
N GLY A 569 -17.97 50.86 14.91
CA GLY A 569 -19.40 50.78 15.22
C GLY A 569 -19.75 51.17 16.67
N LEU A 570 -18.95 52.04 17.27
CA LEU A 570 -19.10 52.56 18.63
C LEU A 570 -19.72 53.96 18.70
N ILE A 571 -19.87 54.64 17.56
CA ILE A 571 -20.33 56.03 17.53
C ILE A 571 -21.68 56.23 18.22
N GLU A 572 -22.65 55.30 18.06
CA GLU A 572 -23.94 55.38 18.76
C GLU A 572 -23.77 55.44 20.29
N GLN A 573 -22.79 54.70 20.84
CA GLN A 573 -22.53 54.67 22.28
C GLN A 573 -21.87 55.97 22.75
N VAL A 574 -20.95 56.52 21.95
CA VAL A 574 -20.34 57.83 22.19
C VAL A 574 -21.42 58.92 22.17
N THR A 575 -22.24 58.97 21.12
CA THR A 575 -23.33 59.93 20.97
C THR A 575 -24.36 59.80 22.09
N THR A 576 -24.70 58.57 22.51
CA THR A 576 -25.57 58.34 23.69
C THR A 576 -24.98 58.93 24.97
N TRP A 577 -23.66 58.81 25.16
CA TRP A 577 -22.97 59.40 26.31
C TRP A 577 -22.98 60.93 26.23
N VAL A 578 -22.63 61.50 25.07
CA VAL A 578 -22.63 62.96 24.81
C VAL A 578 -24.01 63.56 25.04
N MET A 579 -25.07 62.95 24.51
CA MET A 579 -26.45 63.41 24.68
C MET A 579 -26.83 63.51 26.16
N LYS A 580 -26.56 62.47 26.95
CA LYS A 580 -26.90 62.46 28.37
C LYS A 580 -26.20 63.59 29.14
N GLN A 581 -24.90 63.75 28.91
CA GLN A 581 -24.13 64.76 29.62
C GLN A 581 -24.52 66.18 29.17
N THR A 582 -24.65 66.40 27.86
CA THR A 582 -25.00 67.71 27.27
C THR A 582 -26.38 68.17 27.69
N ILE A 583 -27.38 67.29 27.65
CA ILE A 583 -28.75 67.61 28.06
C ILE A 583 -28.82 67.89 29.57
N SER A 584 -28.08 67.13 30.38
CA SER A 584 -28.00 67.37 31.83
C SER A 584 -27.37 68.74 32.15
N ASP A 585 -26.27 69.08 31.48
CA ASP A 585 -25.59 70.37 31.69
C ASP A 585 -26.43 71.54 31.13
N LEU A 586 -27.15 71.35 30.02
CA LEU A 586 -28.10 72.34 29.50
C LEU A 586 -29.28 72.56 30.46
N ALA A 587 -29.83 71.51 31.06
CA ALA A 587 -30.88 71.62 32.07
C ALA A 587 -30.39 72.39 33.31
N TYR A 588 -29.15 72.15 33.72
CA TYR A 588 -28.49 72.90 34.79
C TYR A 588 -28.40 74.40 34.47
N PHE A 589 -27.88 74.77 33.30
CA PHE A 589 -27.76 76.17 32.90
C PHE A 589 -29.13 76.85 32.74
N ARG A 590 -30.14 76.14 32.24
CA ARG A 590 -31.53 76.62 32.20
C ARG A 590 -32.09 76.88 33.59
N GLY A 591 -31.80 76.02 34.56
CA GLY A 591 -32.17 76.21 35.97
C GLY A 591 -31.52 77.44 36.61
N MET A 592 -30.34 77.84 36.12
CA MET A 592 -29.63 79.06 36.54
C MET A 592 -30.13 80.34 35.85
N GLY A 593 -31.05 80.22 34.88
CA GLY A 593 -31.68 81.34 34.18
C GLY A 593 -31.09 81.66 32.81
N TYR A 594 -30.05 80.95 32.37
CA TYR A 594 -29.43 81.22 31.08
C TYR A 594 -30.31 80.77 29.90
N GLY A 595 -30.39 81.62 28.87
CA GLY A 595 -31.25 81.45 27.69
C GLY A 595 -30.58 80.88 26.42
N PHE A 596 -29.27 80.62 26.41
CA PHE A 596 -28.53 80.17 25.22
C PHE A 596 -28.93 78.79 24.70
N THR A 597 -28.64 78.47 23.44
CA THR A 597 -28.75 77.11 22.88
C THR A 597 -27.43 76.35 22.97
N VAL A 598 -27.48 75.02 22.93
CA VAL A 598 -26.27 74.19 22.87
C VAL A 598 -26.28 73.39 21.56
N ALA A 599 -25.19 73.50 20.81
CA ALA A 599 -24.92 72.76 19.61
C ALA A 599 -24.24 71.42 19.93
N MET A 600 -24.66 70.36 19.26
CA MET A 600 -24.11 69.00 19.42
C MET A 600 -23.94 68.35 18.05
N ASN A 601 -22.74 67.82 17.82
CA ASN A 601 -22.38 67.11 16.60
C ASN A 601 -23.06 65.73 16.52
N LEU A 602 -23.53 65.37 15.32
CA LEU A 602 -24.09 64.06 14.98
C LEU A 602 -23.43 63.51 13.71
N SER A 603 -23.01 62.24 13.77
CA SER A 603 -22.48 61.53 12.60
C SER A 603 -23.59 61.10 11.62
N THR A 604 -23.24 60.74 10.38
CA THR A 604 -24.19 60.11 9.44
C THR A 604 -24.88 58.89 10.03
N GLN A 605 -24.12 58.04 10.75
CA GLN A 605 -24.64 56.80 11.33
C GLN A 605 -25.70 57.09 12.40
N ASP A 606 -25.52 58.16 13.18
CA ASP A 606 -26.48 58.58 14.21
C ASP A 606 -27.78 59.10 13.58
N ILE A 607 -27.69 59.88 12.50
CA ILE A 607 -28.86 60.42 11.78
C ILE A 607 -29.71 59.30 11.19
N GLN A 608 -29.09 58.23 10.70
CA GLN A 608 -29.80 57.09 10.15
C GLN A 608 -30.45 56.21 11.25
N ASN A 609 -30.00 56.34 12.50
CA ASN A 609 -30.46 55.53 13.62
C ASN A 609 -31.72 56.13 14.29
N LYS A 610 -32.90 55.76 13.78
CA LYS A 610 -34.20 56.18 14.35
C LYS A 610 -34.35 55.89 15.85
N VAL A 611 -33.73 54.83 16.36
CA VAL A 611 -33.78 54.46 17.79
C VAL A 611 -33.00 55.47 18.63
N LEU A 612 -31.82 55.88 18.17
CA LEU A 612 -31.01 56.89 18.84
C LEU A 612 -31.71 58.24 18.88
N LEU A 613 -32.27 58.69 17.75
CA LEU A 613 -33.03 59.94 17.68
C LEU A 613 -34.27 59.92 18.59
N GLY A 614 -34.93 58.77 18.73
CA GLY A 614 -36.00 58.58 19.71
C GLY A 614 -35.53 58.75 21.17
N LYS A 615 -34.33 58.24 21.51
CA LYS A 615 -33.72 58.44 22.83
C LYS A 615 -33.42 59.92 23.09
N LEU A 616 -32.92 60.65 22.09
CA LEU A 616 -32.65 62.09 22.18
C LEU A 616 -33.91 62.87 22.60
N VAL A 617 -35.02 62.66 21.87
CA VAL A 617 -36.30 63.31 22.15
C VAL A 617 -36.78 62.97 23.57
N SER A 618 -36.66 61.70 23.97
CA SER A 618 -37.04 61.25 25.31
C SER A 618 -36.22 61.93 26.41
N LEU A 619 -34.91 62.09 26.22
CA LEU A 619 -34.02 62.71 27.22
C LEU A 619 -34.34 64.20 27.42
N LEU A 620 -34.52 64.96 26.33
CA LEU A 620 -34.93 66.37 26.41
C LEU A 620 -36.27 66.54 27.12
N THR A 621 -37.24 65.67 26.80
CA THR A 621 -38.57 65.70 27.42
C THR A 621 -38.51 65.40 28.92
N GLN A 622 -37.64 64.47 29.34
CA GLN A 622 -37.45 64.12 30.75
C GLN A 622 -36.87 65.27 31.58
N GLU A 623 -35.95 66.05 31.00
CA GLU A 623 -35.34 67.23 31.65
C GLU A 623 -36.16 68.52 31.46
N GLY A 624 -37.34 68.44 30.82
CA GLY A 624 -38.23 69.59 30.62
C GLY A 624 -37.69 70.64 29.64
N LEU A 625 -36.79 70.26 28.74
CA LEU A 625 -36.17 71.15 27.76
C LEU A 625 -36.95 71.16 26.44
N SER A 626 -37.07 72.35 25.84
CA SER A 626 -37.58 72.48 24.48
C SER A 626 -36.56 71.92 23.48
N PRO A 627 -36.99 71.25 22.40
CA PRO A 627 -36.12 70.87 21.28
C PRO A 627 -35.31 72.04 20.70
N GLU A 628 -35.83 73.27 20.75
CA GLU A 628 -35.14 74.48 20.29
C GLU A 628 -33.91 74.84 21.15
N ALA A 629 -33.79 74.28 22.36
CA ALA A 629 -32.64 74.51 23.23
C ALA A 629 -31.38 73.77 22.73
N LEU A 630 -31.54 72.81 21.81
CA LEU A 630 -30.47 72.02 21.23
C LEU A 630 -30.41 72.24 19.71
N GLU A 631 -29.24 72.62 19.22
CA GLU A 631 -28.92 72.66 17.79
C GLU A 631 -28.12 71.41 17.43
N LEU A 632 -28.47 70.72 16.35
CA LEU A 632 -27.78 69.52 15.92
C LEU A 632 -26.90 69.85 14.71
N GLU A 633 -25.61 69.62 14.85
CA GLU A 633 -24.61 69.92 13.83
C GLU A 633 -24.28 68.65 13.04
N ILE A 634 -24.15 68.80 11.72
CA ILE A 634 -23.91 67.70 10.80
C ILE A 634 -22.90 68.20 9.77
N THR A 635 -21.85 67.43 9.49
CA THR A 635 -20.84 67.86 8.50
C THR A 635 -21.42 67.82 7.08
N GLU A 636 -20.84 68.63 6.20
CA GLU A 636 -21.20 68.62 4.78
C GLU A 636 -21.03 67.23 4.13
N SER A 637 -19.95 66.52 4.46
CA SER A 637 -19.63 65.19 3.92
C SER A 637 -20.65 64.12 4.34
N ASP A 638 -21.18 64.24 5.56
CA ASP A 638 -22.14 63.28 6.13
C ASP A 638 -23.48 63.25 5.38
N LEU A 639 -23.82 64.33 4.67
CA LEU A 639 -25.09 64.51 3.97
C LEU A 639 -25.10 63.91 2.55
N VAL A 640 -23.92 63.63 1.98
CA VAL A 640 -23.79 63.16 0.58
C VAL A 640 -23.95 61.64 0.48
N ALA A 641 -23.59 60.89 1.51
CA ALA A 641 -23.46 59.43 1.46
C ALA A 641 -24.80 58.67 1.31
N ASP A 642 -25.93 59.22 1.80
CA ASP A 642 -27.26 58.62 1.61
C ASP A 642 -28.40 59.63 1.89
N ALA A 643 -28.43 60.70 1.08
CA ALA A 643 -29.23 61.91 1.34
C ALA A 643 -30.73 61.65 1.58
N SER A 644 -31.33 60.62 0.98
CA SER A 644 -32.80 60.45 1.02
C SER A 644 -33.33 60.07 2.41
N LEU A 645 -32.70 59.08 3.04
CA LEU A 645 -33.09 58.61 4.38
C LEU A 645 -32.71 59.63 5.46
N ALA A 646 -31.54 60.27 5.31
CA ALA A 646 -31.11 61.33 6.21
C ALA A 646 -32.10 62.51 6.17
N ILE A 647 -32.48 62.99 4.98
CA ILE A 647 -33.47 64.08 4.82
C ILE A 647 -34.83 63.71 5.45
N GLU A 648 -35.30 62.46 5.32
CA GLU A 648 -36.54 62.02 5.98
C GLU A 648 -36.46 62.17 7.51
N ASN A 649 -35.38 61.67 8.11
CA ASN A 649 -35.19 61.71 9.57
C ASN A 649 -35.00 63.15 10.09
N LEU A 650 -34.26 63.98 9.35
CA LEU A 650 -34.09 65.41 9.68
C LEU A 650 -35.41 66.17 9.63
N ASN A 651 -36.26 65.90 8.63
CA ASN A 651 -37.59 66.50 8.54
C ASN A 651 -38.49 66.06 9.71
N GLU A 652 -38.41 64.79 10.13
CA GLU A 652 -39.16 64.29 11.29
C GLU A 652 -38.77 65.01 12.59
N LEU A 653 -37.47 65.23 12.82
CA LEU A 653 -36.98 65.98 13.97
C LEU A 653 -37.29 67.48 13.87
N THR A 654 -37.21 68.06 12.68
CA THR A 654 -37.61 69.47 12.46
C THR A 654 -39.08 69.68 12.78
N ALA A 655 -39.96 68.73 12.42
CA ALA A 655 -41.38 68.76 12.78
C ALA A 655 -41.62 68.66 14.29
N ARG A 656 -40.64 68.16 15.06
CA ARG A 656 -40.63 68.16 16.53
C ARG A 656 -40.01 69.41 17.14
N GLY A 657 -39.45 70.33 16.34
CA GLY A 657 -38.89 71.60 16.79
C GLY A 657 -37.36 71.63 16.93
N PHE A 658 -36.64 70.62 16.45
CA PHE A 658 -35.17 70.66 16.43
C PHE A 658 -34.65 71.62 15.35
N HIS A 659 -33.51 72.22 15.61
CA HIS A 659 -32.76 73.01 14.64
C HIS A 659 -31.50 72.29 14.21
N PHE A 660 -31.12 72.48 12.94
CA PHE A 660 -29.95 71.86 12.34
C PHE A 660 -29.00 72.90 11.77
N ALA A 661 -27.71 72.67 11.99
CA ALA A 661 -26.63 73.42 11.38
C ALA A 661 -25.81 72.50 10.46
N ILE A 662 -25.34 73.05 9.34
CA ILE A 662 -24.33 72.39 8.50
C ILE A 662 -22.96 72.86 8.97
N ASP A 663 -22.11 71.90 9.33
CA ASP A 663 -20.72 72.14 9.74
C ASP A 663 -19.73 72.00 8.58
N ASP A 664 -18.55 72.61 8.74
CA ASP A 664 -17.43 72.60 7.78
C ASP A 664 -17.79 73.06 6.35
N PHE A 665 -18.75 73.99 6.21
CA PHE A 665 -19.30 74.35 4.91
C PHE A 665 -18.27 75.03 4.01
N GLY A 666 -18.13 74.52 2.78
CA GLY A 666 -17.23 75.07 1.75
C GLY A 666 -15.92 74.31 1.59
N THR A 667 -15.67 73.29 2.42
CA THR A 667 -14.54 72.37 2.28
C THR A 667 -14.86 71.17 1.36
N GLY A 668 -16.14 70.94 1.04
CA GLY A 668 -16.63 69.84 0.22
C GLY A 668 -17.31 70.23 -1.10
N TYR A 669 -17.90 69.24 -1.78
CA TYR A 669 -18.65 69.41 -3.04
C TYR A 669 -20.15 69.62 -2.76
N SER A 670 -20.52 70.76 -2.15
CA SER A 670 -21.92 71.12 -1.97
C SER A 670 -22.59 71.41 -3.31
N SER A 671 -23.48 70.53 -3.75
CA SER A 671 -24.44 70.88 -4.78
C SER A 671 -25.54 71.74 -4.15
N LEU A 672 -25.64 73.00 -4.56
CA LEU A 672 -26.70 73.96 -4.21
C LEU A 672 -28.12 73.36 -4.26
N ALA A 673 -28.33 72.32 -5.08
CA ALA A 673 -29.59 71.61 -5.17
C ALA A 673 -29.95 70.84 -3.87
N TYR A 674 -28.96 70.36 -3.11
CA TYR A 674 -29.18 69.67 -1.84
C TYR A 674 -29.53 70.65 -0.72
N LEU A 675 -28.80 71.76 -0.63
CA LEU A 675 -29.04 72.81 0.39
C LEU A 675 -30.49 73.30 0.36
N LYS A 676 -31.09 73.41 -0.84
CA LYS A 676 -32.49 73.81 -1.03
C LYS A 676 -33.51 72.90 -0.33
N ASN A 677 -33.20 71.60 -0.18
CA ASN A 677 -34.14 70.59 0.32
C ASN A 677 -33.85 70.15 1.77
N LEU A 678 -32.78 70.66 2.38
CA LEU A 678 -32.38 70.33 3.74
C LEU A 678 -33.09 71.25 4.75
N PRO A 679 -33.66 70.71 5.84
CA PRO A 679 -34.34 71.51 6.86
C PRO A 679 -33.34 72.15 7.85
N VAL A 680 -32.33 72.82 7.32
CA VAL A 680 -31.26 73.49 8.10
C VAL A 680 -31.60 74.96 8.31
N LYS A 681 -31.12 75.53 9.41
CA LYS A 681 -31.29 76.97 9.73
C LYS A 681 -29.96 77.73 9.83
N THR A 682 -28.86 77.01 9.98
CA THR A 682 -27.55 77.58 10.25
C THR A 682 -26.51 76.92 9.33
N ILE A 683 -25.56 77.72 8.85
CA ILE A 683 -24.35 77.26 8.16
C ILE A 683 -23.15 77.73 8.97
N LYS A 684 -22.20 76.84 9.20
CA LYS A 684 -20.93 77.14 9.86
C LYS A 684 -19.83 77.21 8.80
N ILE A 685 -19.12 78.34 8.73
CA ILE A 685 -17.96 78.53 7.85
C ILE A 685 -16.76 77.90 8.55
N ASP A 686 -16.12 76.95 7.89
CA ASP A 686 -14.94 76.28 8.43
C ASP A 686 -13.82 77.28 8.77
N LYS A 687 -13.12 76.97 9.87
CA LYS A 687 -12.02 77.80 10.38
C LYS A 687 -10.91 78.04 9.36
N SER A 688 -10.68 77.15 8.39
CA SER A 688 -9.61 77.32 7.41
C SER A 688 -9.75 78.61 6.59
N PHE A 689 -10.98 79.05 6.32
CA PHE A 689 -11.27 80.31 5.61
C PHE A 689 -11.30 81.53 6.53
N ILE A 690 -11.40 81.34 7.85
CA ILE A 690 -11.51 82.42 8.82
C ILE A 690 -10.15 82.79 9.42
N LEU A 691 -9.28 81.79 9.65
CA LEU A 691 -7.97 81.99 10.29
C LEU A 691 -7.07 83.00 9.55
N SER A 692 -7.18 83.08 8.22
CA SER A 692 -6.40 84.00 7.38
C SER A 692 -7.25 85.13 6.78
N LEU A 693 -8.50 85.30 7.23
CA LEU A 693 -9.48 86.21 6.63
C LEU A 693 -9.00 87.67 6.52
N ALA A 694 -8.27 88.15 7.52
CA ALA A 694 -7.74 89.51 7.51
C ALA A 694 -6.61 89.74 6.47
N SER A 695 -5.99 88.67 5.96
CA SER A 695 -4.77 88.74 5.14
C SER A 695 -4.85 88.09 3.76
N ASP A 696 -5.79 87.17 3.52
CA ASP A 696 -5.93 86.44 2.25
C ASP A 696 -7.20 86.88 1.50
N GLU A 697 -7.02 87.45 0.30
CA GLU A 697 -8.13 87.89 -0.56
C GLU A 697 -8.99 86.72 -1.09
N ASN A 698 -8.42 85.51 -1.24
CA ASN A 698 -9.19 84.34 -1.70
C ASN A 698 -10.15 83.88 -0.61
N ASP A 699 -9.68 83.79 0.63
CA ASP A 699 -10.52 83.43 1.79
C ASP A 699 -11.64 84.46 1.98
N GLN A 700 -11.31 85.75 1.84
CA GLN A 700 -12.30 86.83 1.82
C GLN A 700 -13.41 86.62 0.78
N GLN A 701 -13.04 86.24 -0.46
CA GLN A 701 -14.02 85.97 -1.52
C GLN A 701 -14.90 84.75 -1.19
N ILE A 702 -14.32 83.69 -0.63
CA ILE A 702 -15.07 82.49 -0.24
C ILE A 702 -16.07 82.84 0.86
N VAL A 703 -15.62 83.48 1.94
CA VAL A 703 -16.46 83.88 3.07
C VAL A 703 -17.60 84.79 2.62
N HIS A 704 -17.30 85.81 1.80
CA HIS A 704 -18.34 86.70 1.28
C HIS A 704 -19.37 85.97 0.40
N THR A 705 -18.92 84.98 -0.37
CA THR A 705 -19.81 84.14 -1.20
C THR A 705 -20.72 83.28 -0.32
N VAL A 706 -20.19 82.66 0.74
CA VAL A 706 -20.98 81.87 1.69
C VAL A 706 -22.02 82.74 2.41
N LEU A 707 -21.64 83.93 2.88
CA LEU A 707 -22.57 84.89 3.50
C LEU A 707 -23.69 85.29 2.54
N SER A 708 -23.35 85.57 1.27
CA SER A 708 -24.32 85.92 0.23
C SER A 708 -25.30 84.77 -0.04
N LEU A 709 -24.79 83.54 -0.09
CA LEU A 709 -25.58 82.32 -0.30
C LEU A 709 -26.52 82.04 0.87
N ALA A 710 -26.02 82.12 2.10
CA ALA A 710 -26.82 81.95 3.31
C ALA A 710 -28.00 82.94 3.35
N ASN A 711 -27.74 84.20 3.00
CA ASN A 711 -28.79 85.23 2.90
C ASN A 711 -29.88 84.87 1.85
N VAL A 712 -29.50 84.30 0.70
CA VAL A 712 -30.46 83.84 -0.33
C VAL A 712 -31.38 82.73 0.19
N PHE A 713 -30.86 81.85 1.04
CA PHE A 713 -31.62 80.74 1.64
C PHE A 713 -32.22 81.08 3.02
N ASN A 714 -32.07 82.33 3.48
CA ASN A 714 -32.51 82.78 4.80
C ASN A 714 -31.96 81.91 5.94
N LEU A 715 -30.67 81.59 5.85
CA LEU A 715 -29.90 80.82 6.84
C LEU A 715 -29.02 81.76 7.65
N LYS A 716 -28.85 81.44 8.93
CA LYS A 716 -27.86 82.11 9.79
C LYS A 716 -26.46 81.61 9.49
N VAL A 717 -25.46 82.46 9.69
CA VAL A 717 -24.06 82.10 9.51
C VAL A 717 -23.29 82.17 10.81
N VAL A 718 -22.57 81.09 11.12
CA VAL A 718 -21.57 81.02 12.19
C VAL A 718 -20.19 81.02 11.54
N ALA A 719 -19.33 81.99 11.85
CA ALA A 719 -17.93 81.94 11.44
C ALA A 719 -17.07 81.33 12.54
N GLU A 720 -16.39 80.23 12.23
CA GLU A 720 -15.55 79.50 13.19
C GLU A 720 -14.08 79.92 13.14
N GLY A 721 -13.34 79.75 14.24
CA GLY A 721 -11.90 80.01 14.25
C GLY A 721 -11.51 81.48 14.25
N VAL A 722 -12.36 82.38 14.76
CA VAL A 722 -12.00 83.79 14.94
C VAL A 722 -10.95 83.93 16.05
N GLU A 723 -9.72 84.28 15.68
CA GLU A 723 -8.58 84.42 16.61
C GLU A 723 -8.12 85.86 16.84
N ASP A 724 -8.58 86.82 16.04
CA ASP A 724 -8.16 88.21 16.12
C ASP A 724 -9.31 89.22 15.91
N VAL A 725 -9.05 90.47 16.29
CA VAL A 725 -10.02 91.58 16.22
C VAL A 725 -10.33 91.99 14.78
N ALA A 726 -9.35 91.96 13.88
CA ALA A 726 -9.54 92.41 12.51
C ALA A 726 -10.50 91.48 11.76
N SER A 727 -10.33 90.16 11.92
CA SER A 727 -11.26 89.16 11.37
C SER A 727 -12.68 89.33 11.95
N LEU A 728 -12.81 89.61 13.25
CA LEU A 728 -14.10 89.91 13.89
C LEU A 728 -14.78 91.16 13.28
N GLU A 729 -14.03 92.24 13.08
CA GLU A 729 -14.54 93.49 12.49
C GLU A 729 -14.99 93.28 11.03
N ILE A 730 -14.20 92.56 10.23
CA ILE A 730 -14.56 92.21 8.84
C ILE A 730 -15.89 91.44 8.81
N LEU A 731 -16.02 90.39 9.63
CA LEU A 731 -17.23 89.57 9.69
C LEU A 731 -18.45 90.38 10.14
N LYS A 732 -18.26 91.30 11.09
CA LYS A 732 -19.32 92.20 11.55
C LYS A 732 -19.76 93.17 10.45
N ASP A 733 -18.82 93.78 9.74
CA ASP A 733 -19.10 94.72 8.66
C ASP A 733 -19.80 94.03 7.47
N TRP A 734 -19.49 92.76 7.23
CA TRP A 734 -20.12 91.95 6.19
C TRP A 734 -21.46 91.35 6.62
N GLY A 735 -21.89 91.57 7.86
CA GLY A 735 -23.19 91.13 8.36
C GLY A 735 -23.27 89.65 8.70
N CYS A 736 -22.15 89.03 9.11
CA CYS A 736 -22.18 87.70 9.72
C CYS A 736 -23.00 87.72 11.03
N ASP A 737 -23.77 86.67 11.30
CA ASP A 737 -24.67 86.64 12.45
C ASP A 737 -23.95 86.28 13.75
N ILE A 738 -23.14 85.22 13.71
CA ILE A 738 -22.57 84.57 14.90
C ILE A 738 -21.09 84.27 14.66
N VAL A 739 -20.27 84.38 15.70
CA VAL A 739 -18.85 84.04 15.67
C VAL A 739 -18.46 83.09 16.80
N GLN A 740 -17.49 82.22 16.50
CA GLN A 740 -16.85 81.31 17.44
C GLN A 740 -15.34 81.33 17.21
N GLY A 741 -14.54 81.28 18.28
CA GLY A 741 -13.10 81.21 18.15
C GLY A 741 -12.34 81.56 19.42
N TYR A 742 -11.03 81.40 19.38
CA TYR A 742 -10.17 81.57 20.56
C TYR A 742 -10.01 83.03 20.98
N TYR A 743 -10.34 83.99 20.12
CA TYR A 743 -10.45 85.39 20.52
C TYR A 743 -11.55 85.60 21.59
N ILE A 744 -12.65 84.85 21.49
CA ILE A 744 -13.76 84.91 22.44
C ILE A 744 -13.42 84.08 23.68
N SER A 745 -13.22 82.78 23.47
CA SER A 745 -12.81 81.83 24.50
C SER A 745 -12.37 80.51 23.88
N ARG A 746 -11.42 79.85 24.54
CA ARG A 746 -11.19 78.40 24.33
C ARG A 746 -12.38 77.60 24.88
N PRO A 747 -12.56 76.33 24.49
CA PRO A 747 -13.56 75.46 25.11
C PRO A 747 -13.33 75.33 26.62
N LEU A 748 -14.39 75.48 27.41
CA LEU A 748 -14.35 75.54 28.88
C LEU A 748 -15.08 74.35 29.51
N SER A 749 -14.61 73.86 30.65
CA SER A 749 -15.41 72.91 31.43
C SER A 749 -16.69 73.58 31.94
N ARG A 750 -17.69 72.80 32.35
CA ARG A 750 -18.94 73.37 32.90
C ARG A 750 -18.70 74.39 34.02
N SER A 751 -17.77 74.11 34.94
CA SER A 751 -17.45 75.04 36.04
C SER A 751 -16.76 76.30 35.54
N ASP A 752 -15.77 76.15 34.65
CA ASP A 752 -15.04 77.32 34.14
C ASP A 752 -15.92 78.19 33.25
N LEU A 753 -16.91 77.59 32.58
CA LEU A 753 -17.89 78.29 31.75
C LEU A 753 -18.80 79.18 32.59
N GLU A 754 -19.28 78.70 33.73
CA GLU A 754 -20.10 79.48 34.65
C GLU A 754 -19.34 80.72 35.15
N ASP A 755 -18.08 80.52 35.57
CA ASP A 755 -17.20 81.61 35.99
C ASP A 755 -16.94 82.60 34.85
N TRP A 756 -16.72 82.09 33.63
CA TRP A 756 -16.48 82.94 32.45
C TRP A 756 -17.70 83.78 32.11
N LEU A 757 -18.91 83.20 32.09
CA LEU A 757 -20.16 83.91 31.80
C LEU A 757 -20.40 85.10 32.74
N GLN A 758 -19.99 85.01 34.01
CA GLN A 758 -20.18 86.09 34.98
C GLN A 758 -19.16 87.23 34.85
N ASN A 759 -17.98 86.94 34.30
CA ASN A 759 -16.82 87.85 34.33
C ASN A 759 -16.42 88.39 32.95
N THR A 760 -17.09 87.97 31.89
CA THR A 760 -16.78 88.36 30.50
C THR A 760 -17.71 89.47 30.00
N PRO A 761 -17.24 90.40 29.14
CA PRO A 761 -18.12 91.37 28.49
C PRO A 761 -19.15 90.73 27.56
N PHE A 762 -18.93 89.47 27.16
CA PHE A 762 -19.81 88.72 26.28
C PHE A 762 -20.93 87.95 27.01
N GLY A 763 -20.81 87.79 28.33
CA GLY A 763 -21.84 87.13 29.16
C GLY A 763 -23.12 87.95 29.20
N GLU A 764 -24.23 87.36 29.64
CA GLU A 764 -25.57 88.01 29.65
C GLU A 764 -25.54 89.48 30.10
#